data_AF-A0A9N7MH53-F1
#
_entry.id   AF-A0A9N7MH53-F1
#
_cell.length_a   1.000
_cell.length_b   1.000
_cell.length_c   1.000
_cell.angle_alpha   90.00
_cell.angle_beta   90.00
_cell.angle_gamma   90.00
#
_symmetry.space_group_name_H-M   'P 1'
#
loop_
_entity.id
_entity.type
_entity.pdbx_description
1 polymer ?
#
loop_
_entity_poly.entity_id
_entity_poly.type
_entity_poly.pdbx_seq_one_letter_code
_entity_poly.pdbx_strand_id
1 'polypeptide(L)'
;MAGYFYPEILFQAVIIVSYFVHGGLSGLGESECLRVPQSKFSQTVGTTISEVRHVVNTISKFSGNVTDYRLNNATADCLYLMDFTVDLLTSSLSVSMNPNGNNEGTGNANADMRCWLSGALANQDTCREGFEGTNSRLQTLISGSLDQITSSVGKLLSMVSPDPPPGPSKGDFPNWLKPEDRKLLQSTGSMAANAVVAADGTGNFTSIQAAVEAAPAHSRTRFMIYVKGGVYREYVHIDKKKWNIMLVGDGIDATVISGSRNYAAGWTTFSTPTFTASGRGFIARDMTFENTADPEMHQAVAFRSESDLSALYRCGFRGFQDTLYPHNLRQFYRECKITGTVDFIFGHGTVVFQNCEMVARKGLPNQKNTITANGRSDLGESSGFSIQFCNITGEPELMSSPRSNPTYLGRPWRKYARTVVMESYINNVIRVEGWLEWDKSFALDTLYYGEYKNYGPGAGLVGRVNWTGYHVINDPGEADKFTVAQFINGNNWLPSTRVRYTAGLEMKIFVWTVGTILAAGLLAGFITLIVKTVPRHHHRPPPPDNYTQALNKALMFFNAQRSGRLPKHNNVSWRGNSCLNDGKSDSSTLFKDLTGGYYDAGDAIKFNFPQSFAMTMLSWSVIEYSAKYEAAGELNHVKEVIKWGTDYFLKTFNHTADTIDRVVAQVGKGDTSGGPEPNDHYCWMRPEDIDYDRPVTECHSCSDLAAEMAAALASASIVFKDNKAYSQKLVHGARTLFKFSRDQRGRYSVGNEASMFYNSTGYWDEFIWGATWLYYATGNSSYLQLATTPGLAKHAGAFAGGPFYGVLSWDNKLAGTQVLLSRLRLFLSPGYPYEEILRTFHNQTSIFMCSFLPYYTSFNRTRGGMIQLNHGAPQPLQYVVQKSRHNVNDRNLVGSLSTSYVVDSFTKTRYAWLKEDANGWNDVIIQFIETNGVVYEDDYGVHDPKRHNCNRFLRFRRRNQQYPRVKMIPNSTQELEEMSTESIREFK
;
A
#
# COMPACT_ATOMS: atom_id res chain seq x y z
N MET A 1 35.20 7.83 -63.18
CA MET A 1 35.30 9.16 -62.52
C MET A 1 34.29 9.16 -61.39
N ALA A 2 34.73 8.84 -60.16
CA ALA A 2 35.18 9.78 -59.13
C ALA A 2 33.97 10.47 -58.44
N GLY A 3 33.81 10.50 -57.12
CA GLY A 3 34.67 10.05 -56.03
C GLY A 3 33.96 10.15 -54.66
N TYR A 4 34.55 9.42 -53.71
CA TYR A 4 34.50 9.44 -52.24
C TYR A 4 33.79 10.62 -51.51
N PHE A 5 32.93 10.30 -50.53
CA PHE A 5 33.28 10.23 -49.09
C PHE A 5 32.09 9.80 -48.17
N TYR A 6 32.42 8.96 -47.17
CA TYR A 6 31.71 8.50 -45.94
C TYR A 6 30.42 7.65 -45.99
N PRO A 7 30.44 6.46 -45.34
CA PRO A 7 29.43 6.16 -44.32
C PRO A 7 29.95 5.33 -43.11
N GLU A 8 29.38 5.58 -41.92
CA GLU A 8 29.29 4.59 -40.84
C GLU A 8 27.88 4.61 -40.23
N ILE A 9 26.98 3.79 -40.81
CA ILE A 9 25.83 3.19 -40.13
C ILE A 9 25.66 1.81 -40.77
N LEU A 10 25.95 0.73 -40.04
CA LEU A 10 25.33 -0.61 -40.17
C LEU A 10 26.07 -1.63 -39.28
N PHE A 11 25.66 -1.73 -38.01
CA PHE A 11 25.95 -2.92 -37.20
C PHE A 11 24.80 -3.17 -36.22
N GLN A 12 23.68 -3.67 -36.74
CA GLN A 12 22.70 -4.45 -35.97
C GLN A 12 21.75 -5.14 -36.95
N ALA A 13 22.09 -6.37 -37.36
CA ALA A 13 21.14 -7.46 -37.68
C ALA A 13 21.80 -8.60 -38.48
N VAL A 14 22.74 -9.35 -37.90
CA VAL A 14 22.99 -10.77 -38.31
C VAL A 14 23.59 -11.56 -37.13
N ILE A 15 22.80 -11.89 -36.10
CA ILE A 15 23.07 -13.05 -35.22
C ILE A 15 21.72 -13.66 -34.80
N ILE A 16 21.10 -14.39 -35.73
CA ILE A 16 20.19 -15.49 -35.42
C ILE A 16 20.63 -16.63 -36.34
N VAL A 17 20.66 -17.86 -35.81
CA VAL A 17 21.10 -19.12 -36.43
C VAL A 17 22.57 -19.48 -36.19
N SER A 18 22.89 -19.88 -34.95
CA SER A 18 23.90 -20.91 -34.62
C SER A 18 23.70 -21.44 -33.19
N TYR A 19 22.44 -21.63 -32.78
CA TYR A 19 22.06 -22.25 -31.49
C TYR A 19 21.37 -23.59 -31.76
N PHE A 20 22.05 -24.57 -32.35
CA PHE A 20 21.69 -25.97 -32.19
C PHE A 20 22.92 -26.84 -32.45
N VAL A 21 23.13 -27.80 -31.55
CA VAL A 21 24.18 -28.83 -31.53
C VAL A 21 25.53 -28.32 -31.02
N HIS A 22 25.78 -28.50 -29.72
CA HIS A 22 26.92 -29.22 -29.12
C HIS A 22 26.70 -29.24 -27.60
N GLY A 23 25.86 -30.18 -27.14
CA GLY A 23 25.78 -30.54 -25.73
C GLY A 23 26.90 -31.52 -25.40
N GLY A 24 27.74 -31.17 -24.42
CA GLY A 24 28.75 -32.08 -23.90
C GLY A 24 29.90 -31.40 -23.17
N LEU A 25 29.77 -31.32 -21.84
CA LEU A 25 30.83 -31.13 -20.83
C LEU A 25 31.54 -29.77 -20.69
N SER A 26 31.62 -29.37 -19.41
CA SER A 26 32.44 -28.31 -18.76
C SER A 26 31.88 -26.88 -18.74
N GLY A 27 31.50 -26.44 -17.53
CA GLY A 27 31.08 -25.07 -17.23
C GLY A 27 30.81 -24.89 -15.73
N LEU A 28 31.87 -24.85 -14.92
CA LEU A 28 31.82 -24.35 -13.54
C LEU A 28 31.38 -22.88 -13.59
N GLY A 29 30.12 -22.61 -13.21
CA GLY A 29 29.54 -21.27 -13.24
C GLY A 29 30.25 -20.31 -12.28
N GLU A 30 30.61 -19.12 -12.77
CA GLU A 30 30.97 -18.00 -11.92
C GLU A 30 29.75 -17.63 -11.05
N SER A 31 29.92 -17.64 -9.74
CA SER A 31 28.87 -17.34 -8.78
C SER A 31 28.70 -15.81 -8.62
N GLU A 32 27.52 -15.29 -8.96
CA GLU A 32 27.18 -13.84 -8.99
C GLU A 32 27.34 -13.12 -7.63
N CYS A 33 27.49 -13.85 -6.52
CA CYS A 33 27.64 -13.29 -5.16
C CYS A 33 29.08 -13.12 -4.65
N LEU A 34 30.09 -13.60 -5.39
CA LEU A 34 31.50 -13.54 -5.01
C LEU A 34 32.30 -12.61 -5.94
N ARG A 35 33.29 -11.90 -5.38
CA ARG A 35 34.28 -11.10 -6.13
C ARG A 35 35.48 -11.93 -6.60
N VAL A 36 35.53 -13.21 -6.24
CA VAL A 36 36.63 -14.14 -6.51
C VAL A 36 36.07 -15.47 -7.02
N PRO A 37 36.87 -16.28 -7.73
CA PRO A 37 36.44 -17.62 -8.12
C PRO A 37 35.96 -18.45 -6.92
N GLN A 38 34.87 -19.20 -7.09
CA GLN A 38 34.25 -19.99 -6.03
C GLN A 38 35.23 -20.98 -5.39
N SER A 39 36.15 -21.55 -6.16
CA SER A 39 37.22 -22.43 -5.66
C SER A 39 38.15 -21.72 -4.67
N LYS A 40 38.47 -20.44 -4.91
CA LYS A 40 39.32 -19.64 -4.03
C LYS A 40 38.61 -19.30 -2.71
N PHE A 41 37.34 -18.93 -2.78
CA PHE A 41 36.52 -18.71 -1.60
C PHE A 41 36.41 -20.00 -0.77
N SER A 42 36.06 -21.12 -1.40
CA SER A 42 35.92 -22.43 -0.76
C SER A 42 37.22 -22.89 -0.08
N GLN A 43 38.37 -22.72 -0.74
CA GLN A 43 39.68 -23.02 -0.16
C GLN A 43 39.96 -22.16 1.07
N THR A 44 39.63 -20.87 1.01
CA THR A 44 39.86 -19.93 2.12
C THR A 44 38.96 -20.27 3.30
N VAL A 45 37.69 -20.63 3.07
CA VAL A 45 36.79 -21.10 4.14
C VAL A 45 37.32 -22.38 4.78
N GLY A 46 37.74 -23.37 3.98
CA GLY A 46 38.30 -24.62 4.50
C GLY A 46 39.57 -24.42 5.33
N THR A 47 40.43 -23.48 4.92
CA THR A 47 41.62 -23.08 5.68
C THR A 47 41.23 -22.42 7.01
N THR A 48 40.29 -21.48 6.97
CA THR A 48 39.78 -20.76 8.16
C THR A 48 39.15 -21.73 9.17
N ILE A 49 38.33 -22.69 8.71
CA ILE A 49 37.74 -23.72 9.58
C ILE A 49 38.84 -24.57 10.25
N SER A 50 39.94 -24.85 9.53
CA SER A 50 41.07 -25.61 10.08
C SER A 50 41.81 -24.81 11.17
N GLU A 51 41.97 -23.50 10.98
CA GLU A 51 42.51 -22.57 11.98
C GLU A 51 41.62 -22.54 13.25
N VAL A 52 40.29 -22.43 13.08
CA VAL A 52 39.33 -22.47 14.19
C VAL A 52 39.42 -23.79 14.96
N ARG A 53 39.47 -24.93 14.26
CA ARG A 53 39.62 -26.25 14.89
C ARG A 53 40.93 -26.39 15.66
N HIS A 54 42.02 -25.78 15.18
CA HIS A 54 43.30 -25.77 15.89
C HIS A 54 43.19 -25.02 17.23
N VAL A 55 42.50 -23.88 17.24
CA VAL A 55 42.23 -23.12 18.47
C VAL A 55 41.34 -23.92 19.43
N VAL A 56 40.25 -24.52 18.94
CA VAL A 56 39.38 -25.39 19.75
C VAL A 56 40.17 -26.52 20.41
N ASN A 57 41.04 -27.20 19.64
CA ASN A 57 41.90 -28.27 20.16
C ASN A 57 42.95 -27.78 21.17
N THR A 58 43.35 -26.52 21.09
CA THR A 58 44.28 -25.93 22.05
C THR A 58 43.55 -25.59 23.35
N ILE A 59 42.37 -24.97 23.25
CA ILE A 59 41.54 -24.59 24.40
C ILE A 59 41.02 -25.82 25.15
N SER A 60 40.61 -26.88 24.44
CA SER A 60 40.08 -28.11 25.06
C SER A 60 41.10 -28.84 25.95
N LYS A 61 42.40 -28.66 25.74
CA LYS A 61 43.45 -29.19 26.63
C LYS A 61 43.45 -28.54 28.01
N PHE A 62 42.85 -27.36 28.13
CA PHE A 62 42.69 -26.63 29.39
C PHE A 62 41.29 -26.81 29.99
N SER A 63 40.32 -27.36 29.24
CA SER A 63 39.00 -27.71 29.80
C SER A 63 39.13 -28.90 30.75
N GLY A 64 38.86 -28.68 32.04
CA GLY A 64 38.84 -29.73 33.08
C GLY A 64 39.89 -29.64 34.18
N ASN A 65 40.89 -28.74 34.09
CA ASN A 65 41.97 -28.60 35.09
C ASN A 65 42.04 -27.20 35.74
N VAL A 66 40.92 -26.47 35.75
CA VAL A 66 40.88 -25.07 36.18
C VAL A 66 40.07 -24.94 37.47
N THR A 67 40.72 -24.49 38.55
CA THR A 67 40.06 -24.15 39.84
C THR A 67 39.42 -22.76 39.82
N ASP A 68 39.82 -21.91 38.88
CA ASP A 68 39.26 -20.57 38.66
C ASP A 68 37.93 -20.65 37.91
N TYR A 69 36.85 -20.35 38.63
CA TYR A 69 35.48 -20.37 38.12
C TYR A 69 35.27 -19.48 36.89
N ARG A 70 35.86 -18.27 36.87
CA ARG A 70 35.71 -17.32 35.76
C ARG A 70 36.44 -17.83 34.52
N LEU A 71 37.66 -18.35 34.70
CA LEU A 71 38.42 -18.93 33.61
C LEU A 71 37.73 -20.17 33.01
N ASN A 72 37.05 -20.98 33.82
CA ASN A 72 36.27 -22.11 33.31
C ASN A 72 35.08 -21.66 32.45
N ASN A 73 34.32 -20.65 32.88
CA ASN A 73 33.25 -20.06 32.08
C ASN A 73 33.78 -19.47 30.77
N ALA A 74 34.87 -18.69 30.83
CA ALA A 74 35.51 -18.10 29.64
C ALA A 74 35.96 -19.18 28.63
N THR A 75 36.49 -20.29 29.13
CA THR A 75 36.91 -21.43 28.32
C THR A 75 35.72 -22.09 27.62
N ALA A 76 34.62 -22.34 28.36
CA ALA A 76 33.41 -22.92 27.81
C ALA A 76 32.75 -22.00 26.77
N ASP A 77 32.67 -20.71 27.07
CA ASP A 77 32.14 -19.70 26.16
C ASP A 77 32.93 -19.65 24.87
N CYS A 78 34.26 -19.59 24.95
CA CYS A 78 35.08 -19.53 23.75
C CYS A 78 34.96 -20.81 22.90
N LEU A 79 34.92 -22.00 23.53
CA LEU A 79 34.68 -23.26 22.80
C LEU A 79 33.34 -23.22 22.05
N TYR A 80 32.26 -22.77 22.70
CA TYR A 80 30.95 -22.61 22.09
C TYR A 80 30.98 -21.62 20.91
N LEU A 81 31.60 -20.46 21.11
CA LEU A 81 31.71 -19.40 20.10
C LEU A 81 32.54 -19.85 18.87
N MET A 82 33.61 -20.61 19.09
CA MET A 82 34.40 -21.18 17.99
C MET A 82 33.63 -22.27 17.24
N ASP A 83 32.90 -23.13 17.95
CA ASP A 83 32.02 -24.13 17.31
C ASP A 83 30.90 -23.45 16.50
N PHE A 84 30.30 -22.37 17.03
CA PHE A 84 29.31 -21.60 16.29
C PHE A 84 29.90 -20.85 15.09
N THR A 85 31.16 -20.40 15.18
CA THR A 85 31.90 -19.84 14.04
C THR A 85 32.05 -20.85 12.91
N VAL A 86 32.33 -22.13 13.22
CA VAL A 86 32.40 -23.19 12.20
C VAL A 86 31.05 -23.36 11.50
N ASP A 87 29.93 -23.27 12.22
CA ASP A 87 28.59 -23.36 11.62
C ASP A 87 28.30 -22.20 10.67
N LEU A 88 28.66 -20.97 11.05
CA LEU A 88 28.48 -19.77 10.22
C LEU A 88 29.37 -19.82 8.95
N LEU A 89 30.62 -20.30 9.08
CA LEU A 89 31.53 -20.51 7.95
C LEU A 89 31.00 -21.60 7.01
N THR A 90 30.51 -22.72 7.57
CA THR A 90 29.93 -23.83 6.80
C THR A 90 28.67 -23.40 6.07
N SER A 91 27.81 -22.61 6.72
CA SER A 91 26.60 -22.05 6.11
C SER A 91 26.95 -21.11 4.96
N SER A 92 27.95 -20.25 5.15
CA SER A 92 28.45 -19.35 4.10
C SER A 92 29.00 -20.12 2.90
N LEU A 93 29.74 -21.21 3.13
CA LEU A 93 30.23 -22.10 2.08
C LEU A 93 29.08 -22.74 1.32
N SER A 94 28.10 -23.30 2.03
CA SER A 94 26.93 -23.96 1.44
C SER A 94 26.16 -23.01 0.52
N VAL A 95 25.90 -21.78 0.97
CA VAL A 95 25.20 -20.76 0.17
C VAL A 95 26.04 -20.32 -1.03
N SER A 96 27.36 -20.18 -0.88
CA SER A 96 28.24 -19.85 -2.01
C SER A 96 28.24 -20.94 -3.09
N MET A 97 28.05 -22.21 -2.71
CA MET A 97 28.00 -23.36 -3.61
C MET A 97 26.67 -23.53 -4.32
N ASN A 98 25.58 -23.10 -3.70
CA ASN A 98 24.25 -23.15 -4.29
C ASN A 98 23.47 -21.85 -4.00
N PRO A 99 23.82 -20.72 -4.66
CA PRO A 99 23.23 -19.41 -4.34
C PRO A 99 21.71 -19.36 -4.52
N ASN A 100 21.18 -20.16 -5.47
CA ASN A 100 19.74 -20.26 -5.79
C ASN A 100 19.06 -21.45 -5.10
N GLY A 101 19.74 -22.13 -4.19
CA GLY A 101 19.18 -23.22 -3.42
C GLY A 101 18.07 -22.76 -2.46
N ASN A 102 17.29 -23.71 -1.95
CA ASN A 102 16.40 -23.48 -0.80
C ASN A 102 17.25 -23.31 0.47
N ASN A 103 17.99 -22.21 0.51
CA ASN A 103 18.89 -21.85 1.58
C ASN A 103 18.11 -21.30 2.77
N GLU A 104 18.72 -21.39 3.93
CA GLU A 104 18.03 -21.23 5.22
C GLU A 104 18.10 -19.80 5.77
N GLY A 105 18.51 -18.85 4.92
CA GLY A 105 18.61 -17.42 5.19
C GLY A 105 17.47 -16.62 4.54
N THR A 106 17.76 -15.41 4.07
CA THR A 106 16.76 -14.51 3.47
C THR A 106 16.43 -14.83 2.02
N GLY A 107 17.27 -15.64 1.36
CA GLY A 107 17.22 -15.85 -0.10
C GLY A 107 18.06 -14.84 -0.88
N ASN A 108 18.70 -13.89 -0.20
CA ASN A 108 19.78 -13.07 -0.76
C ASN A 108 21.12 -13.65 -0.27
N ALA A 109 21.77 -14.45 -1.12
CA ALA A 109 23.02 -15.13 -0.80
C ALA A 109 24.13 -14.18 -0.34
N ASN A 110 24.20 -12.97 -0.91
CA ASN A 110 25.19 -11.97 -0.53
C ASN A 110 24.95 -11.46 0.90
N ALA A 111 23.76 -10.92 1.16
CA ALA A 111 23.39 -10.43 2.49
C ALA A 111 23.50 -11.52 3.57
N ASP A 112 23.13 -12.76 3.26
CA ASP A 112 23.24 -13.91 4.16
C ASP A 112 24.71 -14.21 4.50
N MET A 113 25.59 -14.34 3.51
CA MET A 113 27.02 -14.60 3.76
C MET A 113 27.68 -13.45 4.53
N ARG A 114 27.39 -12.19 4.18
CA ARG A 114 27.95 -11.03 4.90
C ARG A 114 27.50 -11.01 6.36
N CYS A 115 26.22 -11.30 6.63
CA CYS A 115 25.68 -11.40 7.98
C CYS A 115 26.38 -12.51 8.78
N TRP A 116 26.50 -13.72 8.22
CA TRP A 116 27.10 -14.86 8.92
C TRP A 116 28.61 -14.69 9.14
N LEU A 117 29.34 -14.13 8.17
CA LEU A 117 30.77 -13.81 8.35
C LEU A 117 30.98 -12.67 9.37
N SER A 118 30.07 -11.69 9.43
CA SER A 118 30.10 -10.67 10.49
C SER A 118 29.84 -11.30 11.87
N GLY A 119 28.90 -12.25 11.95
CA GLY A 119 28.64 -13.02 13.18
C GLY A 119 29.82 -13.89 13.60
N ALA A 120 30.56 -14.46 12.64
CA ALA A 120 31.81 -15.15 12.91
C ALA A 120 32.80 -14.19 13.60
N LEU A 121 33.08 -13.00 13.03
CA LEU A 121 33.98 -12.00 13.65
C LEU A 121 33.57 -11.66 15.08
N ALA A 122 32.29 -11.41 15.32
CA ALA A 122 31.75 -11.13 16.65
C ALA A 122 32.06 -12.25 17.66
N ASN A 123 32.01 -13.52 17.23
CA ASN A 123 32.33 -14.66 18.09
C ASN A 123 33.81 -14.69 18.49
N GLN A 124 34.73 -14.28 17.60
CA GLN A 124 36.16 -14.16 17.95
C GLN A 124 36.38 -13.06 18.99
N ASP A 125 35.77 -11.91 18.79
CA ASP A 125 35.88 -10.77 19.71
C ASP A 125 35.34 -11.15 21.10
N THR A 126 34.14 -11.76 21.15
CA THR A 126 33.52 -12.19 22.40
C THR A 126 34.33 -13.28 23.11
N CYS A 127 34.92 -14.23 22.36
CA CYS A 127 35.82 -15.23 22.95
C CYS A 127 37.01 -14.54 23.63
N ARG A 128 37.62 -13.55 22.98
CA ARG A 128 38.77 -12.83 23.53
C ARG A 128 38.42 -12.05 24.79
N GLU A 129 37.29 -11.36 24.79
CA GLU A 129 36.77 -10.58 25.92
C GLU A 129 36.40 -11.47 27.10
N GLY A 130 35.91 -12.68 26.86
CA GLY A 130 35.55 -13.63 27.91
C GLY A 130 36.69 -13.91 28.89
N PHE A 131 37.95 -13.80 28.43
CA PHE A 131 39.13 -13.98 29.27
C PHE A 131 39.56 -12.73 30.06
N GLU A 132 38.94 -11.57 29.86
CA GLU A 132 39.19 -10.38 30.67
C GLU A 132 38.81 -10.63 32.13
N GLY A 133 39.69 -10.23 33.06
CA GLY A 133 39.53 -10.51 34.48
C GLY A 133 39.97 -11.92 34.91
N THR A 134 40.56 -12.72 34.02
CA THR A 134 41.27 -13.97 34.36
C THR A 134 42.78 -13.74 34.49
N ASN A 135 43.56 -14.79 34.75
CA ASN A 135 45.04 -14.72 34.81
C ASN A 135 45.73 -14.49 33.43
N SER A 136 44.95 -14.28 32.36
CA SER A 136 45.37 -14.01 30.98
C SER A 136 46.30 -15.02 30.31
N ARG A 137 46.75 -16.10 30.98
CA ARG A 137 47.70 -17.07 30.40
C ARG A 137 47.14 -17.76 29.16
N LEU A 138 45.90 -18.24 29.26
CA LEU A 138 45.22 -18.90 28.14
C LEU A 138 44.92 -17.89 27.03
N GLN A 139 44.50 -16.67 27.39
CA GLN A 139 44.27 -15.58 26.44
C GLN A 139 45.53 -15.29 25.62
N THR A 140 46.69 -15.11 26.26
CA THR A 140 47.97 -14.88 25.57
C THR A 140 48.36 -16.05 24.66
N LEU A 141 48.09 -17.29 25.08
CA LEU A 141 48.40 -18.48 24.29
C LEU A 141 47.61 -18.53 22.96
N ILE A 142 46.33 -18.15 23.00
CA ILE A 142 45.44 -18.26 21.83
C ILE A 142 45.31 -16.96 21.02
N SER A 143 45.79 -15.82 21.55
CA SER A 143 45.60 -14.49 20.94
C SER A 143 46.07 -14.43 19.49
N GLY A 144 47.27 -14.94 19.20
CA GLY A 144 47.80 -14.94 17.83
C GLY A 144 46.98 -15.80 16.87
N SER A 145 46.44 -16.93 17.33
CA SER A 145 45.56 -17.77 16.52
C SER A 145 44.18 -17.13 16.33
N LEU A 146 43.64 -16.45 17.34
CA LEU A 146 42.41 -15.67 17.20
C LEU A 146 42.60 -14.49 16.23
N ASP A 147 43.75 -13.79 16.27
CA ASP A 147 44.09 -12.73 15.31
C ASP A 147 44.14 -13.26 13.88
N GLN A 148 44.72 -14.44 13.69
CA GLN A 148 44.76 -15.12 12.39
C GLN A 148 43.35 -15.44 11.90
N ILE A 149 42.48 -16.01 12.75
CA ILE A 149 41.08 -16.29 12.39
C ILE A 149 40.34 -15.00 12.03
N THR A 150 40.43 -13.96 12.86
CA THR A 150 39.83 -12.65 12.59
C THR A 150 40.29 -12.10 11.24
N SER A 151 41.58 -12.17 10.93
CA SER A 151 42.11 -11.76 9.63
C SER A 151 41.59 -12.61 8.47
N SER A 152 41.49 -13.93 8.66
CA SER A 152 40.96 -14.87 7.65
C SER A 152 39.48 -14.62 7.37
N VAL A 153 38.67 -14.39 8.41
CA VAL A 153 37.24 -14.07 8.26
C VAL A 153 37.05 -12.68 7.64
N GLY A 154 37.84 -11.67 8.02
CA GLY A 154 37.81 -10.34 7.37
C GLY A 154 38.17 -10.43 5.88
N LYS A 155 39.13 -11.29 5.52
CA LYS A 155 39.46 -11.59 4.12
C LYS A 155 38.28 -12.25 3.40
N LEU A 156 37.62 -13.24 4.00
CA LEU A 156 36.41 -13.85 3.44
C LEU A 156 35.31 -12.81 3.20
N LEU A 157 35.10 -11.89 4.15
CA LEU A 157 34.10 -10.82 4.02
C LEU A 157 34.41 -9.88 2.85
N SER A 158 35.69 -9.60 2.59
CA SER A 158 36.14 -8.81 1.43
C SER A 158 35.94 -9.53 0.08
N MET A 159 35.87 -10.86 0.08
CA MET A 159 35.62 -11.70 -1.11
C MET A 159 34.15 -11.75 -1.51
N VAL A 160 33.22 -11.43 -0.61
CA VAL A 160 31.79 -11.37 -0.92
C VAL A 160 31.46 -10.02 -1.54
N SER A 161 30.63 -10.01 -2.59
CA SER A 161 30.16 -8.78 -3.24
C SER A 161 29.50 -7.83 -2.22
N PRO A 162 29.51 -6.50 -2.43
CA PRO A 162 28.65 -5.63 -1.62
C PRO A 162 27.19 -5.84 -2.03
N ASP A 163 26.22 -5.65 -1.13
CA ASP A 163 24.81 -5.74 -1.52
C ASP A 163 24.54 -4.74 -2.65
N PRO A 164 23.93 -5.16 -3.78
CA PRO A 164 23.53 -4.23 -4.82
C PRO A 164 22.51 -3.23 -4.24
N PRO A 165 22.52 -1.95 -4.67
CA PRO A 165 21.42 -1.05 -4.33
C PRO A 165 20.12 -1.70 -4.80
N PRO A 166 19.08 -1.77 -3.96
CA PRO A 166 17.90 -2.53 -4.32
C PRO A 166 17.22 -1.89 -5.53
N GLY A 167 16.92 -2.72 -6.51
CA GLY A 167 15.80 -2.43 -7.41
C GLY A 167 14.49 -2.36 -6.62
N PRO A 168 13.45 -1.71 -7.17
CA PRO A 168 12.14 -1.64 -6.51
C PRO A 168 11.68 -3.05 -6.11
N SER A 169 11.50 -3.28 -4.80
CA SER A 169 11.13 -4.59 -4.28
C SER A 169 9.75 -4.96 -4.80
N LYS A 170 9.69 -6.01 -5.63
CA LYS A 170 8.44 -6.70 -5.96
C LYS A 170 7.91 -7.30 -4.65
N GLY A 171 6.66 -7.00 -4.30
CA GLY A 171 6.00 -7.51 -3.09
C GLY A 171 5.66 -9.00 -3.14
N ASP A 172 6.53 -9.82 -3.75
CA ASP A 172 6.38 -11.28 -3.77
C ASP A 172 6.98 -11.88 -2.49
N PHE A 173 6.30 -12.89 -1.92
CA PHE A 173 6.88 -13.69 -0.84
C PHE A 173 8.11 -14.47 -1.36
N PRO A 174 9.18 -14.63 -0.56
CA PRO A 174 10.34 -15.38 -0.97
C PRO A 174 10.01 -16.84 -1.35
N ASN A 175 10.79 -17.39 -2.28
CA ASN A 175 10.63 -18.76 -2.78
C ASN A 175 10.80 -19.84 -1.68
N TRP A 176 11.47 -19.51 -0.57
CA TRP A 176 11.64 -20.41 0.57
C TRP A 176 10.39 -20.53 1.46
N LEU A 177 9.42 -19.60 1.34
CA LEU A 177 8.19 -19.62 2.14
C LEU A 177 7.17 -20.60 1.56
N LYS A 178 6.98 -21.74 2.25
CA LYS A 178 6.16 -22.86 1.77
C LYS A 178 4.67 -22.51 1.70
N PRO A 179 3.90 -23.12 0.79
CA PRO A 179 2.44 -22.90 0.67
C PRO A 179 1.63 -23.18 1.94
N GLU A 180 2.12 -24.06 2.80
CA GLU A 180 1.49 -24.41 4.09
C GLU A 180 1.62 -23.27 5.11
N ASP A 181 2.78 -22.60 5.15
CA ASP A 181 2.99 -21.39 5.93
C ASP A 181 2.12 -20.24 5.39
N ARG A 182 1.93 -20.15 4.06
CA ARG A 182 1.01 -19.19 3.42
C ARG A 182 -0.46 -19.42 3.83
N LYS A 183 -0.89 -20.67 3.99
CA LYS A 183 -2.21 -21.03 4.53
C LYS A 183 -2.35 -20.73 6.02
N LEU A 184 -1.29 -20.94 6.81
CA LEU A 184 -1.29 -20.58 8.22
C LEU A 184 -1.42 -19.06 8.40
N LEU A 185 -0.68 -18.26 7.60
CA LEU A 185 -0.69 -16.78 7.62
C LEU A 185 -2.04 -16.15 7.27
N GLN A 186 -2.96 -16.93 6.69
CA GLN A 186 -4.31 -16.50 6.27
C GLN A 186 -5.41 -16.96 7.24
N SER A 187 -5.09 -17.71 8.31
CA SER A 187 -6.08 -18.11 9.31
C SER A 187 -6.23 -17.07 10.42
N THR A 188 -7.49 -16.68 10.69
CA THR A 188 -7.92 -15.81 11.79
C THR A 188 -8.27 -16.58 13.07
N GLY A 189 -7.88 -17.85 13.18
CA GLY A 189 -8.06 -18.67 14.38
C GLY A 189 -6.87 -18.57 15.34
N SER A 190 -7.10 -18.77 16.64
CA SER A 190 -6.01 -18.91 17.62
C SER A 190 -5.07 -20.04 17.17
N MET A 191 -3.77 -19.75 16.99
CA MET A 191 -2.80 -20.79 16.72
C MET A 191 -2.76 -21.74 17.92
N ALA A 192 -3.06 -23.02 17.70
CA ALA A 192 -2.95 -24.03 18.74
C ALA A 192 -1.47 -24.15 19.16
N ALA A 193 -1.18 -23.99 20.45
CA ALA A 193 0.17 -24.15 20.97
C ALA A 193 0.61 -25.62 20.86
N ASN A 194 1.86 -25.87 20.48
CA ASN A 194 2.44 -27.21 20.50
C ASN A 194 2.76 -27.67 21.92
N ALA A 195 3.08 -26.73 22.81
CA ALA A 195 3.28 -26.97 24.23
C ALA A 195 2.73 -25.79 25.04
N VAL A 196 2.15 -26.08 26.20
CA VAL A 196 1.73 -25.09 27.19
C VAL A 196 2.60 -25.22 28.43
N VAL A 197 3.17 -24.10 28.88
CA VAL A 197 3.94 -24.00 30.12
C VAL A 197 3.10 -23.27 31.16
N ALA A 198 2.93 -23.86 32.34
CA ALA A 198 2.25 -23.23 33.46
C ALA A 198 2.93 -23.62 34.78
N ALA A 199 3.40 -22.62 35.54
CA ALA A 199 4.13 -22.86 36.79
C ALA A 199 3.27 -23.58 37.85
N ASP A 200 1.95 -23.47 37.76
CA ASP A 200 0.97 -24.13 38.65
C ASP A 200 0.69 -25.60 38.28
N GLY A 201 1.35 -26.14 37.24
CA GLY A 201 1.16 -27.52 36.79
C GLY A 201 -0.04 -27.75 35.88
N THR A 202 -0.78 -26.70 35.49
CA THR A 202 -1.95 -26.82 34.60
C THR A 202 -1.59 -26.91 33.10
N GLY A 203 -0.31 -26.84 32.76
CA GLY A 203 0.23 -26.94 31.40
C GLY A 203 0.87 -28.32 31.14
N ASN A 204 1.41 -28.51 29.94
CA ASN A 204 2.20 -29.69 29.61
C ASN A 204 3.54 -29.73 30.36
N PHE A 205 4.10 -28.55 30.66
CA PHE A 205 5.36 -28.39 31.39
C PHE A 205 5.22 -27.33 32.48
N THR A 206 6.02 -27.45 33.54
CA THR A 206 6.12 -26.46 34.63
C THR A 206 7.25 -25.44 34.41
N SER A 207 8.23 -25.76 33.57
CA SER A 207 9.36 -24.91 33.20
C SER A 207 9.44 -24.70 31.70
N ILE A 208 9.90 -23.52 31.27
CA ILE A 208 10.08 -23.16 29.87
C ILE A 208 11.22 -23.97 29.24
N GLN A 209 12.31 -24.20 29.98
CA GLN A 209 13.44 -25.00 29.49
C GLN A 209 13.02 -26.42 29.07
N ALA A 210 12.20 -27.11 29.89
CA ALA A 210 11.70 -28.44 29.53
C ALA A 210 10.84 -28.43 28.26
N ALA A 211 10.04 -27.39 28.03
CA ALA A 211 9.26 -27.26 26.80
C ALA A 211 10.15 -27.00 25.56
N VAL A 212 11.23 -26.23 25.72
CA VAL A 212 12.25 -26.01 24.68
C VAL A 212 13.00 -27.32 24.35
N GLU A 213 13.35 -28.10 25.37
CA GLU A 213 14.02 -29.40 25.20
C GLU A 213 13.15 -30.41 24.46
N ALA A 214 11.83 -30.41 24.72
CA ALA A 214 10.87 -31.25 24.02
C ALA A 214 10.67 -30.88 22.54
N ALA A 215 11.00 -29.65 22.13
CA ALA A 215 10.86 -29.22 20.75
C ALA A 215 11.83 -29.96 19.81
N PRO A 216 11.44 -30.28 18.56
CA PRO A 216 12.33 -30.97 17.62
C PRO A 216 13.54 -30.13 17.23
N ALA A 217 14.70 -30.78 17.06
CA ALA A 217 15.87 -30.15 16.49
C ALA A 217 15.67 -29.91 14.98
N HIS A 218 16.22 -28.80 14.48
CA HIS A 218 16.23 -28.38 13.09
C HIS A 218 14.86 -28.33 12.42
N SER A 219 13.82 -28.02 13.20
CA SER A 219 12.45 -27.94 12.70
C SER A 219 12.31 -26.96 11.54
N ARG A 220 11.69 -27.40 10.46
CA ARG A 220 11.31 -26.54 9.33
C ARG A 220 10.00 -25.79 9.57
N THR A 221 9.24 -26.22 10.57
CA THR A 221 7.95 -25.63 10.96
C THR A 221 8.07 -24.96 12.32
N ARG A 222 7.19 -24.00 12.55
CA ARG A 222 7.09 -23.25 13.80
C ARG A 222 6.66 -24.17 14.95
N PHE A 223 7.44 -24.20 16.04
CA PHE A 223 7.06 -24.86 17.29
C PHE A 223 6.66 -23.78 18.31
N MET A 224 5.36 -23.63 18.53
CA MET A 224 4.80 -22.63 19.45
C MET A 224 4.73 -23.18 20.88
N ILE A 225 5.37 -22.49 21.80
CA ILE A 225 5.26 -22.70 23.25
C ILE A 225 4.47 -21.52 23.82
N TYR A 226 3.28 -21.80 24.34
CA TYR A 226 2.47 -20.82 25.05
C TYR A 226 2.84 -20.88 26.54
N VAL A 227 3.24 -19.75 27.11
CA VAL A 227 3.68 -19.62 28.50
C VAL A 227 2.67 -18.79 29.26
N LYS A 228 1.93 -19.39 30.18
CA LYS A 228 0.91 -18.69 30.96
C LYS A 228 1.53 -17.58 31.83
N GLY A 229 0.68 -16.66 32.29
CA GLY A 229 1.07 -15.60 33.22
C GLY A 229 1.68 -16.16 34.50
N GLY A 230 2.78 -15.56 34.94
CA GLY A 230 3.58 -16.00 36.08
C GLY A 230 5.02 -15.52 36.02
N VAL A 231 5.73 -15.69 37.13
CA VAL A 231 7.18 -15.42 37.25
C VAL A 231 7.93 -16.74 37.24
N TYR A 232 8.70 -16.96 36.18
CA TYR A 232 9.51 -18.15 35.93
C TYR A 232 10.96 -17.85 36.31
N ARG A 233 11.40 -18.40 37.45
CA ARG A 233 12.78 -18.25 37.95
C ARG A 233 13.66 -19.36 37.42
N GLU A 234 14.06 -19.24 36.16
CA GLU A 234 14.88 -20.21 35.45
C GLU A 234 15.81 -19.52 34.45
N TYR A 235 16.88 -20.22 34.06
CA TYR A 235 17.76 -19.82 32.98
C TYR A 235 17.42 -20.66 31.76
N VAL A 236 16.96 -20.02 30.68
CA VAL A 236 16.49 -20.72 29.48
C VAL A 236 17.50 -20.55 28.34
N HIS A 237 17.86 -21.65 27.70
CA HIS A 237 18.75 -21.67 26.54
C HIS A 237 18.11 -22.41 25.38
N ILE A 238 17.76 -21.67 24.32
CA ILE A 238 17.39 -22.23 23.03
C ILE A 238 18.67 -22.52 22.25
N ASP A 239 19.12 -23.77 22.34
CA ASP A 239 20.28 -24.28 21.62
C ASP A 239 20.22 -23.98 20.12
N LYS A 240 21.39 -23.78 19.48
CA LYS A 240 21.51 -23.46 18.05
C LYS A 240 20.87 -24.49 17.11
N LYS A 241 20.58 -25.70 17.59
CA LYS A 241 19.85 -26.74 16.86
C LYS A 241 18.33 -26.59 16.94
N LYS A 242 17.77 -25.82 17.87
CA LYS A 242 16.31 -25.67 18.08
C LYS A 242 15.75 -24.53 17.22
N TRP A 243 15.48 -24.81 15.94
CA TRP A 243 15.01 -23.79 14.99
C TRP A 243 13.51 -23.52 15.08
N ASN A 244 13.11 -22.30 14.70
CA ASN A 244 11.71 -21.88 14.58
C ASN A 244 10.87 -22.04 15.87
N ILE A 245 11.50 -21.90 17.04
CA ILE A 245 10.78 -21.78 18.31
C ILE A 245 10.03 -20.45 18.35
N MET A 246 8.80 -20.47 18.86
CA MET A 246 8.05 -19.26 19.18
C MET A 246 7.51 -19.32 20.60
N LEU A 247 7.89 -18.35 21.42
CA LEU A 247 7.32 -18.15 22.75
C LEU A 247 6.22 -17.09 22.68
N VAL A 248 5.07 -17.41 23.28
CA VAL A 248 3.95 -16.47 23.44
C VAL A 248 3.56 -16.44 24.90
N GLY A 249 3.67 -15.27 25.54
CA GLY A 249 3.17 -15.03 26.89
C GLY A 249 1.78 -14.40 26.92
N ASP A 250 1.27 -14.14 28.13
CA ASP A 250 -0.02 -13.48 28.35
C ASP A 250 0.05 -11.93 28.29
N GLY A 251 1.26 -11.37 28.15
CA GLY A 251 1.48 -9.94 28.09
C GLY A 251 2.83 -9.52 28.68
N ILE A 252 3.29 -8.33 28.31
CA ILE A 252 4.36 -7.63 29.06
C ILE A 252 3.92 -7.56 30.53
N ASP A 253 4.84 -7.90 31.42
CA ASP A 253 4.66 -7.97 32.88
C ASP A 253 3.72 -9.07 33.41
N ALA A 254 2.94 -9.71 32.54
CA ALA A 254 2.10 -10.85 32.92
C ALA A 254 2.90 -12.16 32.93
N THR A 255 3.73 -12.40 31.90
CA THR A 255 4.64 -13.55 31.81
C THR A 255 6.08 -13.05 31.92
N VAL A 256 6.79 -13.42 32.99
CA VAL A 256 8.14 -12.91 33.31
C VAL A 256 9.12 -14.05 33.49
N ILE A 257 10.25 -14.03 32.80
CA ILE A 257 11.40 -14.92 33.02
C ILE A 257 12.47 -14.14 33.77
N SER A 258 12.91 -14.64 34.92
CA SER A 258 13.69 -13.88 35.90
C SER A 258 14.95 -14.62 36.35
N GLY A 259 16.10 -13.95 36.23
CA GLY A 259 17.41 -14.42 36.68
C GLY A 259 18.21 -13.33 37.39
N SER A 260 19.43 -13.63 37.81
CA SER A 260 20.29 -12.73 38.60
C SER A 260 21.81 -12.94 38.40
N ARG A 261 22.22 -13.75 37.41
CA ARG A 261 23.64 -13.94 37.08
C ARG A 261 24.25 -12.61 36.65
N ASN A 262 25.48 -12.37 37.09
CA ASN A 262 26.16 -11.11 36.90
C ASN A 262 27.68 -11.29 36.90
N TYR A 263 28.38 -10.31 36.34
CA TYR A 263 29.82 -10.34 36.19
C TYR A 263 30.57 -10.34 37.54
N ALA A 264 30.11 -9.56 38.53
CA ALA A 264 30.77 -9.49 39.84
C ALA A 264 30.81 -10.86 40.55
N ALA A 265 29.82 -11.72 40.34
CA ALA A 265 29.73 -13.08 40.88
C ALA A 265 30.62 -14.12 40.15
N GLY A 266 31.52 -13.70 39.27
CA GLY A 266 32.47 -14.60 38.58
C GLY A 266 31.99 -15.16 37.25
N TRP A 267 30.80 -14.78 36.79
CA TRP A 267 30.35 -15.08 35.44
C TRP A 267 31.04 -14.18 34.43
N THR A 268 31.27 -14.70 33.23
CA THR A 268 31.54 -13.86 32.05
C THR A 268 30.24 -13.17 31.64
N THR A 269 30.31 -11.98 31.03
CA THR A 269 29.11 -11.29 30.52
C THR A 269 28.30 -12.19 29.60
N PHE A 270 28.97 -12.96 28.73
CA PHE A 270 28.34 -13.91 27.81
C PHE A 270 27.49 -14.97 28.54
N SER A 271 27.88 -15.40 29.73
CA SER A 271 27.16 -16.42 30.53
C SER A 271 26.22 -15.85 31.61
N THR A 272 26.06 -14.52 31.69
CA THR A 272 25.02 -13.87 32.53
C THR A 272 23.57 -13.90 32.03
N PRO A 273 23.23 -14.13 30.75
CA PRO A 273 21.85 -14.02 30.27
C PRO A 273 20.86 -14.87 31.06
N THR A 274 19.72 -14.27 31.43
CA THR A 274 18.56 -15.01 31.96
C THR A 274 17.92 -15.87 30.86
N PHE A 275 17.87 -15.33 29.64
CA PHE A 275 17.38 -16.04 28.47
C PHE A 275 18.34 -15.91 27.29
N THR A 276 18.63 -17.02 26.62
CA THR A 276 19.48 -17.06 25.43
C THR A 276 18.74 -17.70 24.26
N ALA A 277 18.67 -16.99 23.13
CA ALA A 277 18.15 -17.49 21.85
C ALA A 277 19.27 -17.69 20.83
N SER A 278 19.61 -18.94 20.52
CA SER A 278 20.66 -19.29 19.54
C SER A 278 20.11 -20.01 18.30
N GLY A 279 18.99 -20.72 18.44
CA GLY A 279 18.33 -21.35 17.30
C GLY A 279 17.67 -20.33 16.38
N ARG A 280 17.97 -20.37 15.08
CA ARG A 280 17.45 -19.41 14.08
C ARG A 280 15.92 -19.35 13.98
N GLY A 281 15.43 -18.21 13.52
CA GLY A 281 14.00 -17.96 13.30
C GLY A 281 13.22 -17.82 14.61
N PHE A 282 13.89 -17.54 15.72
CA PHE A 282 13.26 -17.41 17.04
C PHE A 282 12.25 -16.26 17.07
N ILE A 283 11.09 -16.48 17.68
CA ILE A 283 10.11 -15.42 17.93
C ILE A 283 9.75 -15.40 19.42
N ALA A 284 9.71 -14.21 20.01
CA ALA A 284 9.11 -13.99 21.32
C ALA A 284 8.00 -12.94 21.22
N ARG A 285 6.90 -13.16 21.94
CA ARG A 285 5.78 -12.24 21.95
C ARG A 285 5.12 -12.16 23.33
N ASP A 286 4.73 -10.94 23.72
CA ASP A 286 3.88 -10.70 24.89
C ASP A 286 4.47 -11.25 26.19
N MET A 287 5.75 -10.96 26.48
CA MET A 287 6.44 -11.48 27.66
C MET A 287 7.62 -10.60 28.11
N THR A 288 8.15 -10.83 29.30
CA THR A 288 9.26 -10.05 29.88
C THR A 288 10.45 -10.94 30.23
N PHE A 289 11.64 -10.48 29.90
CA PHE A 289 12.92 -11.06 30.32
C PHE A 289 13.58 -10.08 31.28
N GLU A 290 13.97 -10.54 32.47
CA GLU A 290 14.60 -9.68 33.46
C GLU A 290 15.83 -10.33 34.09
N ASN A 291 16.84 -9.50 34.33
CA ASN A 291 17.94 -9.79 35.23
C ASN A 291 17.86 -8.83 36.42
N THR A 292 17.77 -9.42 37.61
CA THR A 292 17.50 -8.73 38.87
C THR A 292 18.77 -8.33 39.63
N ALA A 293 19.96 -8.53 39.05
CA ALA A 293 21.21 -8.11 39.65
C ALA A 293 21.25 -6.58 39.83
N ASP A 294 21.68 -6.14 41.01
CA ASP A 294 21.81 -4.73 41.38
C ASP A 294 22.89 -3.99 40.56
N PRO A 295 22.83 -2.65 40.45
CA PRO A 295 23.77 -1.89 39.60
C PRO A 295 25.24 -1.99 40.02
N GLU A 296 25.54 -2.38 41.27
CA GLU A 296 26.88 -2.65 41.78
C GLU A 296 27.47 -3.97 41.23
N MET A 297 26.62 -4.87 40.72
CA MET A 297 27.02 -6.21 40.27
C MET A 297 27.59 -6.23 38.84
N HIS A 298 27.75 -5.05 38.24
CA HIS A 298 28.24 -4.83 36.88
C HIS A 298 27.34 -5.51 35.81
N GLN A 299 27.93 -6.07 34.75
CA GLN A 299 27.20 -6.60 33.59
C GLN A 299 26.25 -7.73 33.99
N ALA A 300 24.97 -7.62 33.59
CA ALA A 300 23.93 -8.58 33.92
C ALA A 300 22.85 -8.66 32.83
N VAL A 301 22.98 -9.62 31.92
CA VAL A 301 22.13 -9.72 30.74
C VAL A 301 20.76 -10.33 31.08
N ALA A 302 19.69 -9.69 30.65
CA ALA A 302 18.33 -10.22 30.72
C ALA A 302 18.03 -11.15 29.54
N PHE A 303 18.41 -10.71 28.34
CA PHE A 303 18.18 -11.45 27.10
C PHE A 303 19.36 -11.33 26.16
N ARG A 304 19.86 -12.47 25.68
CA ARG A 304 20.87 -12.57 24.62
C ARG A 304 20.26 -13.24 23.39
N SER A 305 20.43 -12.63 22.22
CA SER A 305 20.09 -13.27 20.95
C SER A 305 21.31 -13.36 20.05
N GLU A 306 21.57 -14.56 19.58
CA GLU A 306 22.47 -14.92 18.49
C GLU A 306 21.69 -15.73 17.43
N SER A 307 20.38 -15.51 17.36
CA SER A 307 19.44 -16.16 16.47
C SER A 307 19.24 -15.30 15.23
N ASP A 308 19.71 -15.78 14.07
CA ASP A 308 19.45 -15.12 12.79
C ASP A 308 17.95 -15.17 12.47
N LEU A 309 17.45 -14.07 11.91
CA LEU A 309 16.04 -13.88 11.57
C LEU A 309 15.12 -13.99 12.81
N SER A 310 15.58 -13.45 13.95
CA SER A 310 14.78 -13.41 15.19
C SER A 310 13.91 -12.16 15.29
N ALA A 311 12.66 -12.33 15.76
CA ALA A 311 11.72 -11.22 15.93
C ALA A 311 11.09 -11.20 17.33
N LEU A 312 11.12 -10.05 17.98
CA LEU A 312 10.58 -9.85 19.32
C LEU A 312 9.51 -8.76 19.28
N TYR A 313 8.30 -9.09 19.71
CA TYR A 313 7.13 -8.23 19.57
C TYR A 313 6.38 -8.07 20.89
N ARG A 314 6.25 -6.84 21.37
CA ARG A 314 5.65 -6.56 22.70
C ARG A 314 6.34 -7.36 23.80
N CYS A 315 7.67 -7.24 23.86
CA CYS A 315 8.48 -7.85 24.91
C CYS A 315 9.08 -6.79 25.83
N GLY A 316 9.23 -7.12 27.12
CA GLY A 316 9.97 -6.33 28.09
C GLY A 316 11.39 -6.87 28.32
N PHE A 317 12.39 -5.99 28.45
CA PHE A 317 13.76 -6.32 28.83
C PHE A 317 14.18 -5.42 29.99
N ARG A 318 14.55 -6.04 31.12
CA ARG A 318 14.82 -5.33 32.37
C ARG A 318 16.14 -5.72 32.99
N GLY A 319 16.95 -4.73 33.29
CA GLY A 319 18.23 -4.91 33.97
C GLY A 319 18.83 -3.56 34.32
N PHE A 320 20.12 -3.54 34.63
CA PHE A 320 20.90 -2.33 34.80
C PHE A 320 21.95 -2.26 33.69
N GLN A 321 23.19 -2.61 33.98
CA GLN A 321 24.26 -2.64 33.00
C GLN A 321 24.11 -3.87 32.09
N ASP A 322 24.26 -3.67 30.77
CA ASP A 322 24.29 -4.73 29.77
C ASP A 322 22.98 -5.55 29.70
N THR A 323 21.83 -4.88 29.69
CA THR A 323 20.50 -5.54 29.81
C THR A 323 20.12 -6.41 28.61
N LEU A 324 20.13 -5.83 27.41
CA LEU A 324 19.78 -6.51 26.17
C LEU A 324 21.06 -6.71 25.37
N TYR A 325 21.35 -7.96 25.02
CA TYR A 325 22.53 -8.35 24.26
C TYR A 325 22.15 -8.91 22.87
N PRO A 326 21.90 -8.06 21.86
CA PRO A 326 21.83 -8.49 20.45
C PRO A 326 23.24 -8.87 19.99
N HIS A 327 23.66 -10.08 20.34
CA HIS A 327 25.05 -10.53 20.25
C HIS A 327 25.57 -10.50 18.82
N ASN A 328 24.89 -11.17 17.89
CA ASN A 328 25.22 -11.17 16.47
C ASN A 328 23.97 -11.44 15.58
N LEU A 329 24.16 -11.42 14.26
CA LEU A 329 23.14 -11.76 13.24
C LEU A 329 21.92 -10.81 13.18
N ARG A 330 20.93 -11.11 12.33
CA ARG A 330 19.78 -10.22 12.07
C ARG A 330 18.67 -10.39 13.08
N GLN A 331 18.21 -9.27 13.63
CA GLN A 331 17.19 -9.24 14.67
C GLN A 331 16.22 -8.07 14.47
N PHE A 332 14.95 -8.25 14.85
CA PHE A 332 13.93 -7.21 14.78
C PHE A 332 13.16 -7.11 16.09
N TYR A 333 13.12 -5.91 16.68
CA TYR A 333 12.40 -5.64 17.92
C TYR A 333 11.30 -4.62 17.65
N ARG A 334 10.05 -4.94 17.96
CA ARG A 334 8.92 -4.03 17.73
C ARG A 334 8.01 -3.89 18.94
N GLU A 335 7.63 -2.67 19.26
CA GLU A 335 6.76 -2.35 20.41
C GLU A 335 7.30 -2.95 21.73
N CYS A 336 8.62 -3.06 21.86
CA CYS A 336 9.28 -3.60 23.04
C CYS A 336 9.66 -2.48 24.02
N LYS A 337 9.77 -2.82 25.31
CA LYS A 337 10.24 -1.90 26.35
C LYS A 337 11.58 -2.38 26.90
N ILE A 338 12.63 -1.57 26.77
CA ILE A 338 13.99 -1.90 27.19
C ILE A 338 14.41 -0.90 28.28
N THR A 339 14.84 -1.41 29.42
CA THR A 339 15.21 -0.59 30.59
C THR A 339 16.60 -0.94 31.10
N GLY A 340 17.46 0.05 31.38
CA GLY A 340 18.79 -0.18 31.95
C GLY A 340 19.60 1.10 32.20
N THR A 341 20.88 0.96 32.53
CA THR A 341 21.78 2.08 32.89
C THR A 341 22.92 2.26 31.88
N VAL A 342 23.92 1.38 31.93
CA VAL A 342 25.13 1.44 31.11
C VAL A 342 25.05 0.40 30.01
N ASP A 343 25.29 0.83 28.77
CA ASP A 343 25.34 -0.02 27.58
C ASP A 343 24.17 -1.01 27.50
N PHE A 344 22.98 -0.56 27.91
CA PHE A 344 21.89 -1.51 28.16
C PHE A 344 21.30 -2.12 26.90
N ILE A 345 21.72 -1.66 25.71
CA ILE A 345 21.65 -2.35 24.42
C ILE A 345 23.06 -2.43 23.84
N PHE A 346 23.69 -3.60 23.88
CA PHE A 346 25.08 -3.77 23.44
C PHE A 346 25.27 -5.05 22.62
N GLY A 347 26.26 -5.07 21.73
CA GLY A 347 26.55 -6.24 20.89
C GLY A 347 26.86 -5.94 19.42
N HIS A 348 27.00 -6.99 18.62
CA HIS A 348 27.38 -6.95 17.21
C HIS A 348 26.21 -7.26 16.26
N GLY A 349 24.98 -7.39 16.74
CA GLY A 349 23.83 -7.70 15.87
C GLY A 349 23.60 -6.67 14.77
N THR A 350 22.94 -7.10 13.68
CA THR A 350 22.30 -6.22 12.70
C THR A 350 20.84 -6.06 13.10
N VAL A 351 20.51 -4.96 13.77
CA VAL A 351 19.24 -4.84 14.51
C VAL A 351 18.46 -3.61 14.09
N VAL A 352 17.15 -3.79 13.88
CA VAL A 352 16.20 -2.66 13.84
C VAL A 352 15.26 -2.73 15.05
N PHE A 353 15.23 -1.65 15.83
CA PHE A 353 14.25 -1.37 16.85
C PHE A 353 13.19 -0.44 16.25
N GLN A 354 11.92 -0.85 16.28
CA GLN A 354 10.82 -0.08 15.69
C GLN A 354 9.67 0.12 16.68
N ASN A 355 9.27 1.36 16.92
CA ASN A 355 8.21 1.68 17.90
C ASN A 355 8.50 1.15 19.33
N CYS A 356 9.77 1.04 19.71
CA CYS A 356 10.17 0.57 21.04
C CYS A 356 10.29 1.74 22.04
N GLU A 357 10.19 1.42 23.33
CA GLU A 357 10.53 2.31 24.43
C GLU A 357 11.92 1.96 24.99
N MET A 358 12.81 2.94 25.04
CA MET A 358 14.14 2.83 25.63
C MET A 358 14.18 3.74 26.85
N VAL A 359 14.28 3.13 28.04
CA VAL A 359 14.05 3.82 29.31
C VAL A 359 15.30 3.70 30.18
N ALA A 360 16.05 4.80 30.29
CA ALA A 360 17.22 4.88 31.16
C ALA A 360 16.79 4.88 32.64
N ARG A 361 17.45 4.05 33.45
CA ARG A 361 17.17 3.92 34.89
C ARG A 361 18.13 4.78 35.70
N LYS A 362 17.78 5.06 36.96
CA LYS A 362 18.71 5.69 37.90
C LYS A 362 19.81 4.68 38.25
N GLY A 363 21.06 5.08 38.00
CA GLY A 363 22.25 4.28 38.29
C GLY A 363 22.93 4.67 39.60
N LEU A 364 24.17 4.21 39.77
CA LEU A 364 25.02 4.60 40.90
C LEU A 364 25.35 6.11 40.86
N PRO A 365 25.67 6.75 41.99
CA PRO A 365 26.06 8.16 42.00
C PRO A 365 27.21 8.45 41.02
N ASN A 366 27.04 9.47 40.16
CA ASN A 366 28.00 9.90 39.13
C ASN A 366 28.23 8.88 37.98
N GLN A 367 27.49 7.76 37.93
CA GLN A 367 27.55 6.83 36.80
C GLN A 367 26.95 7.46 35.55
N LYS A 368 27.67 7.40 34.44
CA LYS A 368 27.15 7.80 33.12
C LYS A 368 26.33 6.65 32.54
N ASN A 369 25.13 6.96 32.06
CA ASN A 369 24.26 6.00 31.38
C ASN A 369 24.47 6.08 29.86
N THR A 370 24.41 4.94 29.19
CA THR A 370 24.53 4.82 27.73
C THR A 370 23.49 3.85 27.23
N ILE A 371 22.71 4.25 26.23
CA ILE A 371 21.67 3.39 25.67
C ILE A 371 22.30 2.32 24.80
N THR A 372 23.15 2.70 23.85
CA THR A 372 23.77 1.76 22.93
C THR A 372 25.29 1.63 23.06
N ALA A 373 25.79 0.42 22.82
CA ALA A 373 27.20 0.15 22.62
C ALA A 373 27.38 -0.91 21.52
N ASN A 374 27.50 -0.46 20.27
CA ASN A 374 27.64 -1.36 19.13
C ASN A 374 29.10 -1.83 18.95
N GLY A 375 29.27 -3.14 18.78
CA GLY A 375 30.56 -3.83 18.73
C GLY A 375 31.17 -3.99 17.34
N ARG A 376 30.72 -3.27 16.31
CA ARG A 376 31.27 -3.44 14.95
C ARG A 376 32.79 -3.13 14.88
N SER A 377 33.58 -4.12 14.49
CA SER A 377 35.04 -4.14 14.55
C SER A 377 35.73 -4.06 13.18
N ASP A 378 35.00 -4.33 12.09
CA ASP A 378 35.50 -4.26 10.72
C ASP A 378 34.57 -3.47 9.78
N LEU A 379 35.15 -2.71 8.84
CA LEU A 379 34.41 -1.86 7.90
C LEU A 379 33.55 -2.67 6.91
N GLY A 380 33.89 -3.93 6.66
CA GLY A 380 33.14 -4.86 5.82
C GLY A 380 31.87 -5.39 6.49
N GLU A 381 31.75 -5.33 7.83
CA GLU A 381 30.61 -5.90 8.53
C GLU A 381 29.30 -5.17 8.18
N SER A 382 28.21 -5.93 8.09
CA SER A 382 26.84 -5.40 7.96
C SER A 382 26.17 -5.10 9.30
N SER A 383 26.85 -5.38 10.42
CA SER A 383 26.36 -5.16 11.79
C SER A 383 26.07 -3.68 12.11
N GLY A 384 25.25 -3.45 13.13
CA GLY A 384 24.89 -2.10 13.59
C GLY A 384 23.47 -2.05 14.17
N PHE A 385 23.15 -0.94 14.84
CA PHE A 385 21.84 -0.69 15.40
C PHE A 385 21.10 0.42 14.67
N SER A 386 19.83 0.19 14.35
CA SER A 386 18.91 1.18 13.81
C SER A 386 17.73 1.35 14.76
N ILE A 387 17.51 2.57 15.23
CA ILE A 387 16.48 2.93 16.19
C ILE A 387 15.48 3.83 15.47
N GLN A 388 14.33 3.26 15.08
CA GLN A 388 13.34 3.90 14.24
C GLN A 388 12.00 4.06 14.98
N PHE A 389 11.36 5.24 14.91
CA PHE A 389 10.05 5.50 15.54
C PHE A 389 9.99 5.21 17.05
N CYS A 390 11.13 5.17 17.73
CA CYS A 390 11.21 4.79 19.14
C CYS A 390 11.00 5.99 20.07
N ASN A 391 10.75 5.70 21.34
CA ASN A 391 10.68 6.68 22.42
C ASN A 391 11.86 6.46 23.38
N ILE A 392 12.77 7.44 23.44
CA ILE A 392 13.94 7.44 24.32
C ILE A 392 13.66 8.36 25.51
N THR A 393 13.64 7.80 26.72
CA THR A 393 13.28 8.50 27.96
C THR A 393 14.04 7.94 29.18
N GLY A 394 13.79 8.51 30.37
CA GLY A 394 14.26 7.99 31.64
C GLY A 394 13.11 7.60 32.57
N GLU A 395 13.39 6.76 33.57
CA GLU A 395 12.47 6.47 34.67
C GLU A 395 12.21 7.74 35.52
N PRO A 396 11.04 7.86 36.18
CA PRO A 396 10.69 9.04 36.97
C PRO A 396 11.78 9.47 37.98
N GLU A 397 12.45 8.51 38.61
CA GLU A 397 13.52 8.79 39.56
C GLU A 397 14.73 9.45 38.90
N LEU A 398 15.17 8.96 37.74
CA LEU A 398 16.25 9.58 36.97
C LEU A 398 15.82 10.97 36.46
N MET A 399 14.58 11.07 35.99
CA MET A 399 14.00 12.31 35.48
C MET A 399 13.92 13.43 36.52
N SER A 400 13.79 13.08 37.81
CA SER A 400 13.79 14.04 38.92
C SER A 400 15.17 14.67 39.17
N SER A 401 16.25 13.99 38.76
CA SER A 401 17.62 14.47 38.90
C SER A 401 18.52 13.97 37.74
N PRO A 402 18.30 14.42 36.49
CA PRO A 402 19.00 13.87 35.32
C PRO A 402 20.52 14.08 35.35
N ARG A 403 20.99 15.02 36.18
CA ARG A 403 22.42 15.30 36.38
C ARG A 403 23.11 14.26 37.27
N SER A 404 22.38 13.46 38.04
CA SER A 404 22.99 12.42 38.88
C SER A 404 23.60 11.29 38.04
N ASN A 405 22.98 11.02 36.89
CA ASN A 405 23.41 10.02 35.93
C ASN A 405 23.32 10.58 34.50
N PRO A 406 24.36 11.31 34.04
CA PRO A 406 24.40 11.85 32.69
C PRO A 406 24.14 10.73 31.67
N THR A 407 23.10 10.87 30.84
CA THR A 407 22.64 9.82 29.92
C THR A 407 22.94 10.20 28.47
N TYR A 408 23.41 9.23 27.68
CA TYR A 408 23.81 9.40 26.28
C TYR A 408 23.13 8.35 25.38
N LEU A 409 22.95 8.68 24.11
CA LEU A 409 22.42 7.77 23.07
C LEU A 409 23.29 6.53 22.91
N GLY A 410 24.60 6.64 23.14
CA GLY A 410 25.50 5.49 23.14
C GLY A 410 26.97 5.88 23.12
N ARG A 411 27.82 4.86 22.98
CA ARG A 411 29.29 4.98 22.89
C ARG A 411 29.93 3.88 22.05
N PRO A 412 31.07 4.15 21.38
CA PRO A 412 31.65 3.21 20.41
C PRO A 412 32.43 2.10 21.11
N TRP A 413 31.81 0.94 21.28
CA TRP A 413 32.48 -0.21 21.89
C TRP A 413 33.66 -0.70 21.06
N ARG A 414 33.55 -0.62 19.72
CA ARG A 414 34.59 -1.05 18.76
C ARG A 414 34.82 -0.01 17.65
N LYS A 415 35.93 -0.20 16.91
CA LYS A 415 36.51 0.80 16.00
C LYS A 415 35.52 1.32 14.94
N TYR A 416 34.62 0.48 14.43
CA TYR A 416 33.69 0.85 13.38
C TYR A 416 32.23 0.81 13.86
N ALA A 417 32.01 1.04 15.17
CA ALA A 417 30.71 1.05 15.81
C ALA A 417 29.68 1.84 15.01
N ARG A 418 28.48 1.28 14.86
CA ARG A 418 27.43 1.84 14.03
C ARG A 418 26.10 1.88 14.77
N THR A 419 25.54 3.08 14.90
CA THR A 419 24.22 3.28 15.49
C THR A 419 23.54 4.46 14.80
N VAL A 420 22.31 4.26 14.34
CA VAL A 420 21.49 5.32 13.74
C VAL A 420 20.20 5.48 14.53
N VAL A 421 19.93 6.69 15.00
CA VAL A 421 18.68 7.06 15.66
C VAL A 421 17.88 7.91 14.69
N MET A 422 16.72 7.43 14.27
CA MET A 422 15.93 8.08 13.25
C MET A 422 14.43 8.12 13.57
N GLU A 423 13.80 9.23 13.23
CA GLU A 423 12.36 9.46 13.37
C GLU A 423 11.82 9.15 14.77
N SER A 424 12.67 9.29 15.79
CA SER A 424 12.40 8.87 17.16
C SER A 424 12.22 10.08 18.09
N TYR A 425 11.44 9.90 19.15
CA TYR A 425 11.32 10.88 20.24
C TYR A 425 12.51 10.73 21.19
N ILE A 426 13.19 11.84 21.50
CA ILE A 426 14.30 11.91 22.45
C ILE A 426 13.95 12.89 23.55
N ASN A 427 13.84 12.39 24.78
CA ASN A 427 13.59 13.18 25.98
C ASN A 427 14.86 13.95 26.43
N ASN A 428 14.71 15.00 27.25
CA ASN A 428 15.81 15.83 27.76
C ASN A 428 16.67 15.16 28.86
N VAL A 429 16.38 13.88 29.17
CA VAL A 429 17.32 13.03 29.91
C VAL A 429 18.65 12.86 29.16
N ILE A 430 18.62 12.93 27.83
CA ILE A 430 19.82 12.82 26.99
C ILE A 430 20.61 14.13 27.04
N ARG A 431 21.91 13.99 27.32
CA ARG A 431 22.90 15.06 27.32
C ARG A 431 22.98 15.75 25.95
N VAL A 432 23.30 17.05 25.94
CA VAL A 432 23.37 17.85 24.70
C VAL A 432 24.42 17.33 23.73
N GLU A 433 25.50 16.77 24.29
CA GLU A 433 26.56 16.08 23.55
C GLU A 433 26.01 14.89 22.73
N GLY A 434 24.93 14.28 23.19
CA GLY A 434 24.21 13.17 22.54
C GLY A 434 24.93 11.83 22.69
N TRP A 435 26.23 11.80 22.38
CA TRP A 435 27.08 10.60 22.37
C TRP A 435 28.24 10.75 23.34
N LEU A 436 28.74 9.62 23.85
CA LEU A 436 29.85 9.58 24.81
C LEU A 436 31.04 8.83 24.22
N GLU A 437 32.24 9.37 24.39
CA GLU A 437 33.47 8.69 24.00
C GLU A 437 33.67 7.39 24.80
N TRP A 438 34.25 6.37 24.17
CA TRP A 438 34.63 5.15 24.89
C TRP A 438 35.90 5.38 25.71
N ASP A 439 36.97 5.79 25.04
CA ASP A 439 38.22 6.24 25.63
C ASP A 439 38.90 7.30 24.75
N LYS A 440 39.08 8.52 25.28
CA LYS A 440 39.72 9.65 24.60
C LYS A 440 39.24 9.81 23.15
N SER A 441 40.11 9.55 22.17
CA SER A 441 39.86 9.71 20.74
C SER A 441 39.61 8.39 20.01
N PHE A 442 39.45 7.28 20.73
CA PHE A 442 39.23 5.96 20.12
C PHE A 442 37.96 5.95 19.27
N ALA A 443 38.09 5.45 18.04
CA ALA A 443 37.00 5.21 17.06
C ALA A 443 36.22 6.45 16.58
N LEU A 444 36.51 7.65 17.09
CA LEU A 444 35.70 8.85 16.81
C LEU A 444 35.73 9.26 15.33
N ASP A 445 36.77 8.87 14.60
CA ASP A 445 36.93 9.12 13.17
C ASP A 445 36.39 7.99 12.28
N THR A 446 36.23 6.78 12.82
CA THR A 446 35.88 5.57 12.06
C THR A 446 34.48 5.01 12.36
N LEU A 447 33.86 5.42 13.47
CA LEU A 447 32.47 5.06 13.80
C LEU A 447 31.49 5.67 12.79
N TYR A 448 30.25 5.17 12.77
CA TYR A 448 29.14 5.77 12.03
C TYR A 448 27.95 5.97 12.96
N TYR A 449 27.85 7.16 13.56
CA TYR A 449 26.72 7.55 14.41
C TYR A 449 25.83 8.55 13.70
N GLY A 450 24.60 8.14 13.43
CA GLY A 450 23.65 8.89 12.62
C GLY A 450 22.46 9.39 13.42
N GLU A 451 22.05 10.64 13.19
CA GLU A 451 20.75 11.16 13.64
C GLU A 451 19.94 11.66 12.43
N TYR A 452 18.69 11.21 12.28
CA TYR A 452 17.79 11.62 11.19
C TYR A 452 16.39 11.95 11.70
N LYS A 453 15.95 13.20 11.57
CA LYS A 453 14.56 13.65 11.88
C LYS A 453 14.00 13.23 13.25
N ASN A 454 14.88 13.10 14.25
CA ASN A 454 14.47 12.92 15.65
C ASN A 454 13.76 14.17 16.17
N TYR A 455 12.93 14.00 17.19
CA TYR A 455 12.13 15.09 17.78
C TYR A 455 12.04 14.94 19.30
N GLY A 456 11.56 15.97 19.99
CA GLY A 456 11.53 16.01 21.46
C GLY A 456 12.65 16.86 22.05
N PRO A 457 12.62 17.13 23.37
CA PRO A 457 13.47 18.14 23.99
C PRO A 457 14.95 17.74 24.09
N GLY A 458 15.30 16.46 23.95
CA GLY A 458 16.68 15.98 23.84
C GLY A 458 17.18 15.80 22.41
N ALA A 459 16.35 16.04 21.38
CA ALA A 459 16.71 15.84 19.98
C ALA A 459 17.47 17.02 19.34
N GLY A 460 17.70 18.11 20.09
CA GLY A 460 18.41 19.27 19.58
C GLY A 460 19.85 18.93 19.17
N LEU A 461 20.25 19.36 17.97
CA LEU A 461 21.59 19.08 17.43
C LEU A 461 22.67 20.06 17.92
N VAL A 462 22.26 21.18 18.54
CA VAL A 462 23.20 22.16 19.10
C VAL A 462 23.94 21.55 20.29
N GLY A 463 25.27 21.57 20.24
CA GLY A 463 26.11 20.98 21.27
C GLY A 463 26.37 19.48 21.12
N ARG A 464 25.84 18.85 20.06
CA ARG A 464 26.26 17.49 19.67
C ARG A 464 27.76 17.45 19.42
N VAL A 465 28.34 16.27 19.66
CA VAL A 465 29.75 15.99 19.38
C VAL A 465 30.14 16.35 17.94
N ASN A 466 31.37 16.81 17.74
CA ASN A 466 31.92 17.17 16.43
C ASN A 466 32.92 16.11 15.91
N TRP A 467 32.61 14.84 16.14
CA TRP A 467 33.47 13.73 15.71
C TRP A 467 33.29 13.47 14.22
N THR A 468 34.37 13.11 13.51
CA THR A 468 34.29 12.84 12.05
C THR A 468 33.31 11.71 11.71
N GLY A 469 33.19 10.70 12.58
CA GLY A 469 32.23 9.60 12.43
C GLY A 469 30.79 9.93 12.86
N TYR A 470 30.55 11.12 13.43
CA TYR A 470 29.20 11.58 13.73
C TYR A 470 28.58 12.26 12.52
N HIS A 471 27.34 11.89 12.21
CA HIS A 471 26.63 12.30 11.01
C HIS A 471 25.23 12.79 11.35
N VAL A 472 24.99 14.08 11.10
CA VAL A 472 23.63 14.57 10.92
C VAL A 472 23.18 14.16 9.53
N ILE A 473 22.30 13.16 9.45
CA ILE A 473 21.83 12.63 8.17
C ILE A 473 20.76 13.58 7.65
N ASN A 474 21.03 14.24 6.51
CA ASN A 474 20.09 15.14 5.86
C ASN A 474 19.45 14.52 4.61
N ASP A 475 20.15 13.60 3.95
CA ASP A 475 19.65 12.90 2.77
C ASP A 475 18.75 11.71 3.19
N PRO A 476 17.47 11.68 2.77
CA PRO A 476 16.61 10.52 2.98
C PRO A 476 17.16 9.24 2.35
N GLY A 477 17.93 9.32 1.25
CA GLY A 477 18.56 8.15 0.62
C GLY A 477 19.58 7.46 1.54
N GLU A 478 20.40 8.24 2.24
CA GLU A 478 21.31 7.73 3.28
C GLU A 478 20.57 7.15 4.48
N ALA A 479 19.50 7.82 4.96
CA ALA A 479 18.69 7.31 6.07
C ALA A 479 17.94 6.01 5.69
N ASP A 480 17.49 5.86 4.44
CA ASP A 480 16.75 4.67 3.98
C ASP A 480 17.55 3.39 4.15
N LYS A 481 18.88 3.44 4.01
CA LYS A 481 19.80 2.30 4.20
C LYS A 481 19.69 1.65 5.59
N PHE A 482 19.20 2.39 6.59
CA PHE A 482 19.03 1.92 7.96
C PHE A 482 17.60 1.46 8.27
N THR A 483 16.70 1.44 7.29
CA THR A 483 15.30 1.00 7.47
C THR A 483 15.16 -0.52 7.48
N VAL A 484 13.99 -1.03 7.88
CA VAL A 484 13.70 -2.46 7.95
C VAL A 484 13.95 -3.17 6.61
N ALA A 485 13.52 -2.58 5.49
CA ALA A 485 13.66 -3.19 4.17
C ALA A 485 15.12 -3.29 3.72
N GLN A 486 15.94 -2.29 4.05
CA GLN A 486 17.33 -2.19 3.58
C GLN A 486 18.32 -2.87 4.53
N PHE A 487 18.24 -2.52 5.81
CA PHE A 487 19.29 -2.82 6.78
C PHE A 487 19.31 -4.29 7.21
N ILE A 488 18.12 -4.90 7.33
CA ILE A 488 17.96 -6.31 7.74
C ILE A 488 17.25 -7.15 6.68
N ASN A 489 17.06 -6.62 5.46
CA ASN A 489 16.27 -7.25 4.40
C ASN A 489 14.89 -7.74 4.89
N GLY A 490 14.24 -6.94 5.75
CA GLY A 490 13.07 -7.37 6.52
C GLY A 490 11.90 -7.86 5.66
N ASN A 491 11.74 -7.30 4.46
CA ASN A 491 10.73 -7.73 3.48
C ASN A 491 10.84 -9.22 3.13
N ASN A 492 12.04 -9.79 3.20
CA ASN A 492 12.29 -11.16 2.81
C ASN A 492 12.01 -12.17 3.93
N TRP A 493 11.82 -11.76 5.19
CA TRP A 493 11.68 -12.76 6.27
C TRP A 493 10.68 -12.38 7.36
N LEU A 494 10.48 -11.10 7.65
CA LEU A 494 9.51 -10.64 8.65
C LEU A 494 8.05 -11.01 8.32
N PRO A 495 7.58 -11.07 7.05
CA PRO A 495 6.19 -11.46 6.79
C PRO A 495 5.81 -12.85 7.35
N SER A 496 6.78 -13.78 7.42
CA SER A 496 6.56 -15.12 8.00
C SER A 496 6.28 -15.10 9.50
N THR A 497 6.67 -14.02 10.19
CA THR A 497 6.52 -13.86 11.64
C THR A 497 5.14 -13.33 12.06
N ARG A 498 4.35 -12.80 11.11
CA ARG A 498 3.11 -12.02 11.34
C ARG A 498 3.28 -10.72 12.13
N VAL A 499 4.50 -10.33 12.49
CA VAL A 499 4.77 -9.03 13.10
C VAL A 499 4.65 -7.97 12.00
N ARG A 500 3.71 -7.03 12.13
CA ARG A 500 3.61 -5.89 11.21
C ARG A 500 4.86 -5.01 11.37
N TYR A 501 5.28 -4.31 10.33
CA TYR A 501 6.42 -3.38 10.40
C TYR A 501 6.29 -2.32 9.31
N THR A 502 6.96 -1.18 9.52
CA THR A 502 7.14 -0.14 8.51
C THR A 502 8.45 -0.41 7.77
N ALA A 503 8.38 -0.61 6.46
CA ALA A 503 9.51 -1.04 5.64
C ALA A 503 10.58 0.06 5.44
N GLY A 504 10.17 1.33 5.34
CA GLY A 504 11.02 2.48 5.01
C GLY A 504 10.85 3.66 5.98
N LEU A 505 11.22 4.88 5.54
CA LEU A 505 11.07 6.13 6.29
C LEU A 505 9.63 6.67 6.29
N GLU A 506 9.27 7.46 7.31
CA GLU A 506 7.97 8.15 7.36
C GLU A 506 7.98 9.44 6.50
N MET A 507 7.11 9.47 5.48
CA MET A 507 6.85 10.69 4.73
C MET A 507 5.94 11.61 5.56
N LYS A 508 6.53 12.48 6.39
CA LYS A 508 5.82 13.48 7.22
C LYS A 508 5.05 14.50 6.35
N ILE A 509 3.87 14.12 5.89
CA ILE A 509 2.81 15.03 5.41
C ILE A 509 1.98 15.55 6.61
N PHE A 510 2.03 14.85 7.76
CA PHE A 510 1.07 15.04 8.86
C PHE A 510 1.45 16.13 9.90
N VAL A 511 2.74 16.37 10.17
CA VAL A 511 3.17 17.29 11.24
C VAL A 511 3.04 18.77 10.83
N TRP A 512 3.28 19.09 9.55
CA TRP A 512 3.17 20.45 9.04
C TRP A 512 1.74 20.98 9.07
N THR A 513 0.74 20.09 8.96
CA THR A 513 -0.69 20.43 9.00
C THR A 513 -1.16 20.76 10.43
N VAL A 514 -0.70 20.02 11.44
CA VAL A 514 -1.10 20.27 12.84
C VAL A 514 -0.40 21.51 13.42
N GLY A 515 0.87 21.74 13.06
CA GLY A 515 1.62 22.94 13.48
C GLY A 515 1.01 24.23 12.94
N THR A 516 0.52 24.24 11.69
CA THR A 516 -0.21 25.38 11.13
C THR A 516 -1.57 25.59 11.78
N ILE A 517 -2.27 24.52 12.17
CA ILE A 517 -3.56 24.61 12.89
C ILE A 517 -3.39 25.16 14.31
N LEU A 518 -2.33 24.79 15.04
CA LEU A 518 -2.07 25.30 16.39
C LEU A 518 -1.62 26.76 16.41
N ALA A 519 -0.78 27.16 15.44
CA ALA A 519 -0.39 28.56 15.26
C ALA A 519 -1.61 29.43 14.88
N ALA A 520 -2.47 28.93 13.99
CA ALA A 520 -3.74 29.57 13.66
C ALA A 520 -4.69 29.63 14.87
N GLY A 521 -4.69 28.60 15.73
CA GLY A 521 -5.50 28.54 16.95
C GLY A 521 -5.07 29.52 18.04
N LEU A 522 -3.77 29.70 18.26
CA LEU A 522 -3.24 30.70 19.22
C LEU A 522 -3.45 32.13 18.73
N LEU A 523 -3.27 32.36 17.42
CA LEU A 523 -3.58 33.63 16.78
C LEU A 523 -5.09 33.93 16.88
N ALA A 524 -5.94 32.93 16.64
CA ALA A 524 -7.38 33.04 16.82
C ALA A 524 -7.77 33.29 18.28
N GLY A 525 -7.11 32.68 19.26
CA GLY A 525 -7.35 32.90 20.70
C GLY A 525 -7.05 34.33 21.15
N PHE A 526 -5.93 34.90 20.71
CA PHE A 526 -5.55 36.29 20.99
C PHE A 526 -6.52 37.29 20.33
N ILE A 527 -6.93 37.01 19.08
CA ILE A 527 -7.96 37.78 18.37
C ILE A 527 -9.32 37.67 19.08
N THR A 528 -9.67 36.50 19.63
CA THR A 528 -10.94 36.28 20.34
C THR A 528 -11.02 37.07 21.66
N LEU A 529 -9.90 37.29 22.35
CA LEU A 529 -9.84 38.11 23.57
C LEU A 529 -10.15 39.59 23.27
N ILE A 530 -9.62 40.10 22.14
CA ILE A 530 -9.87 41.47 21.65
C ILE A 530 -11.30 41.61 21.11
N VAL A 531 -11.81 40.58 20.42
CA VAL A 531 -13.17 40.54 19.86
C VAL A 531 -14.25 40.41 20.95
N LYS A 532 -13.96 39.80 22.11
CA LYS A 532 -14.93 39.69 23.22
C LYS A 532 -15.16 40.99 23.99
N THR A 533 -14.25 41.95 23.90
CA THR A 533 -14.37 43.25 24.59
C THR A 533 -15.06 44.33 23.76
N VAL A 534 -15.37 44.07 22.48
CA VAL A 534 -16.00 45.04 21.57
C VAL A 534 -17.39 44.54 21.12
N PRO A 535 -18.47 45.36 21.20
CA PRO A 535 -19.83 44.92 20.90
C PRO A 535 -20.03 44.49 19.44
N ARG A 536 -20.80 43.41 19.26
CA ARG A 536 -20.92 42.61 18.02
C ARG A 536 -21.77 43.25 16.93
N HIS A 537 -21.32 43.06 15.68
CA HIS A 537 -22.18 42.82 14.52
C HIS A 537 -21.98 41.38 14.02
N HIS A 538 -23.07 40.68 13.70
CA HIS A 538 -23.05 39.32 13.15
C HIS A 538 -22.42 39.27 11.75
N HIS A 539 -21.62 38.23 11.47
CA HIS A 539 -21.19 37.87 10.12
C HIS A 539 -21.81 36.53 9.72
N ARG A 540 -22.30 36.46 8.47
CA ARG A 540 -22.83 35.25 7.81
C ARG A 540 -21.66 34.34 7.37
N PRO A 541 -21.86 33.01 7.27
CA PRO A 541 -20.85 32.09 6.75
C PRO A 541 -20.52 32.39 5.27
N PRO A 542 -19.28 32.08 4.82
CA PRO A 542 -18.86 32.31 3.44
C PRO A 542 -19.63 31.38 2.46
N PRO A 543 -19.84 31.81 1.21
CA PRO A 543 -20.54 31.02 0.20
C PRO A 543 -19.74 29.76 -0.23
N PRO A 544 -20.43 28.68 -0.65
CA PRO A 544 -19.81 27.45 -1.13
C PRO A 544 -18.98 27.66 -2.40
N ASP A 545 -17.89 26.90 -2.57
CA ASP A 545 -17.03 26.99 -3.76
C ASP A 545 -17.74 26.55 -5.06
N ASN A 546 -17.19 26.94 -6.21
CA ASN A 546 -17.82 26.74 -7.52
C ASN A 546 -18.02 25.24 -7.86
N TYR A 547 -17.20 24.33 -7.34
CA TYR A 547 -17.34 22.90 -7.57
C TYR A 547 -18.47 22.29 -6.74
N THR A 548 -18.66 22.77 -5.52
CA THR A 548 -19.79 22.39 -4.66
C THR A 548 -21.12 22.82 -5.29
N GLN A 549 -21.16 24.02 -5.89
CA GLN A 549 -22.33 24.51 -6.62
C GLN A 549 -22.60 23.69 -7.90
N ALA A 550 -21.57 23.40 -8.70
CA ALA A 550 -21.71 22.55 -9.89
C ALA A 550 -22.17 21.12 -9.52
N LEU A 551 -21.66 20.58 -8.41
CA LEU A 551 -22.05 19.27 -7.90
C LEU A 551 -23.53 19.21 -7.52
N ASN A 552 -23.98 20.21 -6.77
CA ASN A 552 -25.38 20.36 -6.40
C ASN A 552 -26.30 20.44 -7.65
N LYS A 553 -25.97 21.29 -8.62
CA LYS A 553 -26.76 21.46 -9.86
C LYS A 553 -26.85 20.19 -10.70
N ALA A 554 -25.75 19.46 -10.85
CA ALA A 554 -25.76 18.21 -11.60
C ALA A 554 -26.56 17.09 -10.92
N LEU A 555 -26.60 17.05 -9.58
CA LEU A 555 -27.53 16.15 -8.87
C LEU A 555 -28.98 16.62 -9.02
N MET A 556 -29.22 17.93 -9.05
CA MET A 556 -30.54 18.48 -9.38
C MET A 556 -30.98 18.16 -10.81
N PHE A 557 -30.06 18.02 -11.78
CA PHE A 557 -30.38 17.53 -13.11
C PHE A 557 -31.01 16.14 -13.05
N PHE A 558 -30.46 15.20 -12.26
CA PHE A 558 -31.12 13.90 -12.07
C PHE A 558 -32.51 14.04 -11.46
N ASN A 559 -32.70 14.92 -10.46
CA ASN A 559 -34.04 15.19 -9.91
C ASN A 559 -35.01 15.72 -10.97
N ALA A 560 -34.50 16.53 -11.90
CA ALA A 560 -35.24 17.08 -13.03
C ALA A 560 -35.53 16.04 -14.12
N GLN A 561 -34.85 14.89 -14.13
CA GLN A 561 -35.09 13.77 -15.06
C GLN A 561 -36.01 12.68 -14.49
N ARG A 562 -36.40 12.72 -13.21
CA ARG A 562 -37.20 11.65 -12.59
C ARG A 562 -38.55 11.45 -13.28
N SER A 563 -38.92 10.20 -13.58
CA SER A 563 -40.25 9.81 -14.07
C SER A 563 -41.09 9.20 -12.96
N GLY A 564 -42.42 9.25 -13.04
CA GLY A 564 -43.32 8.65 -12.06
C GLY A 564 -43.77 9.62 -10.95
N ARG A 565 -44.08 9.08 -9.77
CA ARG A 565 -44.60 9.86 -8.64
C ARG A 565 -43.47 10.48 -7.82
N LEU A 566 -43.22 11.77 -7.99
CA LEU A 566 -42.10 12.47 -7.38
C LEU A 566 -42.21 12.56 -5.83
N PRO A 567 -41.07 12.51 -5.10
CA PRO A 567 -41.05 12.77 -3.67
C PRO A 567 -41.49 14.20 -3.33
N LYS A 568 -42.01 14.41 -2.11
CA LYS A 568 -42.40 15.75 -1.60
C LYS A 568 -41.24 16.76 -1.61
N HIS A 569 -40.00 16.28 -1.51
CA HIS A 569 -38.78 17.08 -1.47
C HIS A 569 -37.92 16.87 -2.73
N ASN A 570 -38.50 16.96 -3.93
CA ASN A 570 -37.75 16.80 -5.19
C ASN A 570 -36.81 17.97 -5.52
N ASN A 571 -36.97 19.12 -4.85
CA ASN A 571 -36.17 20.35 -5.04
C ASN A 571 -36.11 20.91 -6.48
N VAL A 572 -37.01 20.46 -7.36
CA VAL A 572 -37.20 21.00 -8.72
C VAL A 572 -38.67 21.41 -8.86
N SER A 573 -38.95 22.71 -8.73
CA SER A 573 -40.31 23.25 -8.56
C SER A 573 -41.20 23.15 -9.80
N TRP A 574 -40.59 23.01 -10.98
CA TRP A 574 -41.30 22.97 -12.27
C TRP A 574 -41.60 21.54 -12.74
N ARG A 575 -41.11 20.51 -12.02
CA ARG A 575 -41.41 19.10 -12.30
C ARG A 575 -42.58 18.60 -11.45
N GLY A 576 -43.48 17.84 -12.07
CA GLY A 576 -44.62 17.19 -11.44
C GLY A 576 -44.61 15.67 -11.63
N ASN A 577 -45.63 15.00 -11.09
CA ASN A 577 -45.83 13.58 -11.34
C ASN A 577 -46.12 13.35 -12.83
N SER A 578 -45.41 12.42 -13.45
CA SER A 578 -45.52 12.15 -14.88
C SER A 578 -45.56 10.65 -15.18
N CYS A 579 -46.14 10.26 -16.32
CA CYS A 579 -46.13 8.89 -16.84
C CYS A 579 -46.56 7.81 -15.81
N LEU A 580 -47.61 8.09 -15.01
CA LEU A 580 -48.07 7.21 -13.91
C LEU A 580 -48.71 5.88 -14.37
N ASN A 581 -48.90 5.73 -15.69
CA ASN A 581 -49.45 4.56 -16.34
C ASN A 581 -48.40 3.65 -16.97
N ASP A 582 -47.10 3.98 -16.86
CA ASP A 582 -46.00 3.15 -17.39
C ASP A 582 -46.14 1.69 -16.89
N GLY A 583 -46.28 0.75 -17.83
CA GLY A 583 -46.51 -0.68 -17.60
C GLY A 583 -47.97 -1.10 -17.33
N LYS A 584 -48.84 -0.18 -16.89
CA LYS A 584 -50.26 -0.47 -16.61
C LYS A 584 -51.13 -0.51 -17.85
N SER A 585 -50.90 0.45 -18.76
CA SER A 585 -51.71 0.61 -19.98
C SER A 585 -51.36 -0.40 -21.07
N ASP A 586 -50.18 -1.00 -21.01
CA ASP A 586 -49.74 -1.99 -21.99
C ASP A 586 -50.22 -3.39 -21.59
N SER A 587 -51.16 -3.93 -22.37
CA SER A 587 -51.69 -5.29 -22.16
C SER A 587 -50.70 -6.39 -22.54
N SER A 588 -49.69 -6.09 -23.36
CA SER A 588 -48.73 -7.06 -23.88
C SER A 588 -47.62 -7.43 -22.89
N THR A 589 -47.35 -6.57 -21.89
CA THR A 589 -46.31 -6.79 -20.89
C THR A 589 -46.81 -7.47 -19.61
N LEU A 590 -45.96 -8.25 -18.97
CA LEU A 590 -46.20 -8.79 -17.62
C LEU A 590 -45.88 -7.78 -16.50
N PHE A 591 -45.18 -6.68 -16.82
CA PHE A 591 -44.70 -5.70 -15.85
C PHE A 591 -45.70 -4.55 -15.65
N LYS A 592 -46.56 -4.69 -14.62
CA LYS A 592 -47.69 -3.76 -14.40
C LYS A 592 -47.38 -2.51 -13.56
N ASP A 593 -46.17 -2.36 -13.06
CA ASP A 593 -45.71 -1.10 -12.47
C ASP A 593 -44.28 -0.82 -12.93
N LEU A 594 -44.15 0.07 -13.90
CA LEU A 594 -42.87 0.58 -14.37
C LEU A 594 -42.73 2.07 -14.07
N THR A 595 -43.50 2.61 -13.12
CA THR A 595 -43.33 4.00 -12.69
C THR A 595 -42.03 4.18 -11.92
N GLY A 596 -41.37 5.34 -12.08
CA GLY A 596 -40.03 5.59 -11.54
C GLY A 596 -38.98 5.67 -12.65
N GLY A 597 -37.71 5.70 -12.26
CA GLY A 597 -36.59 5.82 -13.18
C GLY A 597 -36.38 7.26 -13.67
N TYR A 598 -35.59 7.41 -14.70
CA TYR A 598 -35.17 8.67 -15.31
C TYR A 598 -35.52 8.68 -16.79
N TYR A 599 -35.96 9.84 -17.26
CA TYR A 599 -35.96 10.15 -18.67
C TYR A 599 -34.51 10.30 -19.15
N ASP A 600 -34.25 9.82 -20.37
CA ASP A 600 -32.90 9.65 -20.88
C ASP A 600 -32.21 10.99 -21.18
N ALA A 601 -32.86 11.86 -21.95
CA ALA A 601 -32.29 13.14 -22.37
C ALA A 601 -33.34 14.26 -22.33
N GLY A 602 -33.62 14.89 -23.48
CA GLY A 602 -34.69 15.89 -23.61
C GLY A 602 -36.06 15.29 -23.95
N ASP A 603 -36.14 13.97 -24.11
CA ASP A 603 -37.37 13.22 -24.33
C ASP A 603 -37.94 12.67 -23.02
N ALA A 604 -39.04 11.92 -23.12
CA ALA A 604 -39.62 11.20 -21.99
C ALA A 604 -39.46 9.67 -22.09
N ILE A 605 -38.49 9.20 -22.88
CA ILE A 605 -38.22 7.76 -23.02
C ILE A 605 -37.33 7.30 -21.88
N LYS A 606 -37.57 6.09 -21.37
CA LYS A 606 -36.67 5.45 -20.40
C LYS A 606 -35.87 4.35 -21.08
N PHE A 607 -34.70 4.70 -21.59
CA PHE A 607 -33.75 3.73 -22.13
C PHE A 607 -32.95 3.10 -20.98
N ASN A 608 -33.20 1.82 -20.69
CA ASN A 608 -32.60 1.20 -19.50
C ASN A 608 -31.09 0.97 -19.65
N PHE A 609 -30.54 0.91 -20.87
CA PHE A 609 -29.11 0.69 -21.09
C PHE A 609 -28.24 1.89 -20.65
N PRO A 610 -28.40 3.11 -21.21
CA PRO A 610 -27.67 4.29 -20.74
C PRO A 610 -28.04 4.68 -19.31
N GLN A 611 -29.29 4.49 -18.88
CA GLN A 611 -29.68 4.73 -17.50
C GLN A 611 -28.93 3.82 -16.51
N SER A 612 -28.72 2.55 -16.85
CA SER A 612 -27.97 1.61 -16.01
C SER A 612 -26.51 2.03 -15.89
N PHE A 613 -25.89 2.40 -17.01
CA PHE A 613 -24.55 2.96 -17.02
C PHE A 613 -24.44 4.19 -16.11
N ALA A 614 -25.37 5.15 -16.21
CA ALA A 614 -25.38 6.33 -15.34
C ALA A 614 -25.42 5.97 -13.84
N MET A 615 -26.24 4.98 -13.45
CA MET A 615 -26.33 4.52 -12.06
C MET A 615 -25.06 3.78 -11.60
N THR A 616 -24.43 2.99 -12.47
CA THR A 616 -23.13 2.37 -12.19
C THR A 616 -22.06 3.43 -11.96
N MET A 617 -22.02 4.48 -12.81
CA MET A 617 -21.03 5.56 -12.70
C MET A 617 -21.23 6.43 -11.47
N LEU A 618 -22.48 6.78 -11.12
CA LEU A 618 -22.79 7.48 -9.87
C LEU A 618 -22.38 6.64 -8.65
N SER A 619 -22.70 5.35 -8.65
CA SER A 619 -22.33 4.43 -7.57
C SER A 619 -20.81 4.30 -7.42
N TRP A 620 -20.09 4.14 -8.54
CA TRP A 620 -18.62 4.14 -8.53
C TRP A 620 -18.06 5.45 -7.95
N SER A 621 -18.62 6.60 -8.33
CA SER A 621 -18.16 7.90 -7.81
C SER A 621 -18.30 8.01 -6.28
N VAL A 622 -19.38 7.46 -5.71
CA VAL A 622 -19.60 7.45 -4.26
C VAL A 622 -18.66 6.48 -3.56
N ILE A 623 -18.43 5.29 -4.15
CA ILE A 623 -17.48 4.29 -3.61
C ILE A 623 -16.07 4.89 -3.51
N GLU A 624 -15.67 5.70 -4.48
CA GLU A 624 -14.33 6.31 -4.51
C GLU A 624 -14.23 7.59 -3.67
N TYR A 625 -15.29 8.40 -3.60
CA TYR A 625 -15.23 9.76 -3.06
C TYR A 625 -16.33 10.10 -2.05
N SER A 626 -16.83 9.11 -1.31
CA SER A 626 -17.87 9.32 -0.28
C SER A 626 -17.56 10.51 0.65
N ALA A 627 -16.32 10.66 1.09
CA ALA A 627 -15.91 11.76 1.97
C ALA A 627 -16.01 13.15 1.31
N LYS A 628 -15.87 13.26 -0.02
CA LYS A 628 -16.01 14.54 -0.75
C LYS A 628 -17.48 14.90 -0.96
N TYR A 629 -18.33 13.92 -1.25
CA TYR A 629 -19.78 14.12 -1.25
C TYR A 629 -20.28 14.53 0.14
N GLU A 630 -19.72 13.96 1.20
CA GLU A 630 -20.06 14.32 2.59
C GLU A 630 -19.61 15.75 2.92
N ALA A 631 -18.38 16.12 2.56
CA ALA A 631 -17.86 17.48 2.74
C ALA A 631 -18.67 18.54 1.97
N ALA A 632 -19.19 18.18 0.78
CA ALA A 632 -20.07 19.05 -0.01
C ALA A 632 -21.53 19.09 0.50
N GLY A 633 -21.90 18.25 1.48
CA GLY A 633 -23.28 18.12 1.95
C GLY A 633 -24.22 17.37 1.01
N GLU A 634 -23.68 16.68 0.00
CA GLU A 634 -24.43 16.06 -1.12
C GLU A 634 -24.48 14.53 -1.03
N LEU A 635 -23.87 13.89 -0.03
CA LEU A 635 -23.82 12.42 0.10
C LEU A 635 -25.21 11.77 0.17
N ASN A 636 -26.12 12.36 0.94
CA ASN A 636 -27.49 11.83 1.03
C ASN A 636 -28.26 12.04 -0.28
N HIS A 637 -28.07 13.19 -0.93
CA HIS A 637 -28.73 13.51 -2.20
C HIS A 637 -28.30 12.56 -3.32
N VAL A 638 -27.00 12.29 -3.48
CA VAL A 638 -26.53 11.31 -4.48
C VAL A 638 -26.99 9.90 -4.15
N LYS A 639 -27.03 9.50 -2.86
CA LYS A 639 -27.61 8.23 -2.44
C LYS A 639 -29.10 8.15 -2.84
N GLU A 640 -29.89 9.20 -2.65
CA GLU A 640 -31.29 9.22 -3.09
C GLU A 640 -31.44 9.11 -4.62
N VAL A 641 -30.58 9.78 -5.38
CA VAL A 641 -30.52 9.66 -6.85
C VAL A 641 -30.24 8.21 -7.28
N ILE A 642 -29.23 7.56 -6.71
CA ILE A 642 -28.90 6.15 -7.01
C ILE A 642 -30.04 5.23 -6.60
N LYS A 643 -30.63 5.46 -5.42
CA LYS A 643 -31.73 4.65 -4.90
C LYS A 643 -32.96 4.72 -5.82
N TRP A 644 -33.29 5.91 -6.34
CA TRP A 644 -34.41 6.10 -7.26
C TRP A 644 -34.26 5.27 -8.55
N GLY A 645 -33.06 5.25 -9.14
CA GLY A 645 -32.78 4.45 -10.34
C GLY A 645 -32.81 2.95 -10.04
N THR A 646 -32.18 2.51 -8.96
CA THR A 646 -32.11 1.09 -8.59
C THR A 646 -33.45 0.51 -8.12
N ASP A 647 -34.29 1.30 -7.45
CA ASP A 647 -35.68 0.91 -7.13
C ASP A 647 -36.49 0.67 -8.41
N TYR A 648 -36.29 1.48 -9.45
CA TYR A 648 -36.93 1.26 -10.76
C TYR A 648 -36.39 0.02 -11.46
N PHE A 649 -35.08 -0.22 -11.48
CA PHE A 649 -34.52 -1.45 -12.08
C PHE A 649 -35.06 -2.73 -11.43
N LEU A 650 -35.32 -2.73 -10.13
CA LEU A 650 -35.93 -3.89 -9.47
C LEU A 650 -37.37 -4.16 -9.95
N LYS A 651 -38.02 -3.22 -10.64
CA LYS A 651 -39.35 -3.40 -11.25
C LYS A 651 -39.29 -3.94 -12.68
N THR A 652 -38.14 -3.85 -13.35
CA THR A 652 -37.99 -4.20 -14.78
C THR A 652 -37.70 -5.68 -15.02
N PHE A 653 -37.66 -6.48 -13.95
CA PHE A 653 -37.54 -7.94 -13.98
C PHE A 653 -38.08 -8.51 -12.66
N ASN A 654 -38.31 -9.83 -12.59
CA ASN A 654 -38.68 -10.46 -11.33
C ASN A 654 -37.45 -10.57 -10.40
N HIS A 655 -37.17 -9.49 -9.66
CA HIS A 655 -36.01 -9.40 -8.77
C HIS A 655 -36.05 -10.32 -7.55
N THR A 656 -37.15 -11.03 -7.31
CA THR A 656 -37.27 -12.02 -6.22
C THR A 656 -36.98 -13.45 -6.67
N ALA A 657 -36.87 -13.68 -7.98
CA ALA A 657 -36.55 -14.98 -8.55
C ALA A 657 -35.04 -15.16 -8.74
N ASP A 658 -34.56 -16.39 -8.62
CA ASP A 658 -33.17 -16.76 -8.90
C ASP A 658 -32.86 -16.85 -10.41
N THR A 659 -33.90 -16.95 -11.24
CA THR A 659 -33.82 -17.01 -12.71
C THR A 659 -34.99 -16.27 -13.32
N ILE A 660 -34.73 -15.62 -14.46
CA ILE A 660 -35.70 -14.88 -15.26
C ILE A 660 -35.52 -15.26 -16.73
N ASP A 661 -36.55 -15.01 -17.55
CA ASP A 661 -36.57 -15.27 -19.00
C ASP A 661 -36.67 -13.97 -19.83
N ARG A 662 -36.79 -12.82 -19.16
CA ARG A 662 -36.97 -11.52 -19.78
C ARG A 662 -36.61 -10.36 -18.86
N VAL A 663 -36.29 -9.23 -19.46
CA VAL A 663 -36.09 -7.92 -18.80
C VAL A 663 -36.79 -6.83 -19.61
N VAL A 664 -37.24 -5.76 -18.98
CA VAL A 664 -37.70 -4.56 -19.71
C VAL A 664 -36.49 -3.80 -20.22
N ALA A 665 -36.43 -3.58 -21.53
CA ALA A 665 -35.39 -2.79 -22.18
C ALA A 665 -35.72 -1.29 -22.22
N GLN A 666 -37.00 -0.96 -22.41
CA GLN A 666 -37.43 0.40 -22.66
C GLN A 666 -38.90 0.61 -22.28
N VAL A 667 -39.26 1.84 -21.93
CA VAL A 667 -40.64 2.30 -21.83
C VAL A 667 -40.79 3.64 -22.56
N GLY A 668 -41.80 3.75 -23.41
CA GLY A 668 -41.96 4.86 -24.36
C GLY A 668 -41.41 4.51 -25.74
N LYS A 669 -41.69 5.36 -26.74
CA LYS A 669 -41.33 5.14 -28.15
C LYS A 669 -40.86 6.43 -28.80
N GLY A 670 -39.79 6.38 -29.58
CA GLY A 670 -39.22 7.56 -30.26
C GLY A 670 -39.23 7.46 -31.79
N ASP A 671 -39.34 6.26 -32.36
CA ASP A 671 -39.27 6.09 -33.81
C ASP A 671 -40.47 6.72 -34.54
N THR A 672 -40.19 7.77 -35.33
CA THR A 672 -41.17 8.48 -36.17
C THR A 672 -41.20 8.00 -37.63
N SER A 673 -40.41 6.99 -38.00
CA SER A 673 -40.34 6.48 -39.38
C SER A 673 -41.66 5.82 -39.84
N GLY A 674 -42.47 5.35 -38.91
CA GLY A 674 -43.76 4.70 -39.15
C GLY A 674 -44.93 5.66 -39.43
N GLY A 675 -44.75 6.98 -39.42
CA GLY A 675 -45.80 7.97 -39.67
C GLY A 675 -46.08 8.91 -38.49
N PRO A 676 -47.17 9.71 -38.53
CA PRO A 676 -47.45 10.81 -37.60
C PRO A 676 -48.11 10.35 -36.28
N GLU A 677 -47.92 9.10 -35.87
CA GLU A 677 -48.47 8.60 -34.61
C GLU A 677 -47.81 9.34 -33.42
N PRO A 678 -48.60 9.92 -32.50
CA PRO A 678 -48.07 10.61 -31.32
C PRO A 678 -47.13 9.71 -30.51
N ASN A 679 -45.91 10.19 -30.26
CA ASN A 679 -44.89 9.51 -29.48
C ASN A 679 -43.89 10.52 -28.88
N ASP A 680 -42.89 10.03 -28.15
CA ASP A 680 -41.97 10.87 -27.37
C ASP A 680 -41.09 11.82 -28.19
N HIS A 681 -40.83 11.53 -29.47
CA HIS A 681 -40.05 12.43 -30.36
C HIS A 681 -40.93 13.20 -31.35
N TYR A 682 -42.16 12.73 -31.60
CA TYR A 682 -43.15 13.46 -32.38
C TYR A 682 -43.77 14.62 -31.56
N CYS A 683 -44.02 14.40 -30.27
CA CYS A 683 -44.69 15.36 -29.39
C CYS A 683 -43.69 16.17 -28.55
N TRP A 684 -43.57 17.47 -28.82
CA TRP A 684 -42.81 18.39 -27.97
C TRP A 684 -43.66 18.90 -26.79
N MET A 685 -43.67 18.17 -25.68
CA MET A 685 -44.49 18.50 -24.51
C MET A 685 -43.82 18.18 -23.18
N ARG A 686 -44.42 18.65 -22.09
CA ARG A 686 -43.94 18.32 -20.74
C ARG A 686 -44.28 16.86 -20.42
N PRO A 687 -43.42 16.10 -19.72
CA PRO A 687 -43.74 14.72 -19.36
C PRO A 687 -45.02 14.56 -18.54
N GLU A 688 -45.40 15.58 -17.77
CA GLU A 688 -46.63 15.62 -16.98
C GLU A 688 -47.91 15.66 -17.83
N ASP A 689 -47.81 16.11 -19.09
CA ASP A 689 -48.93 16.28 -20.01
C ASP A 689 -49.08 15.12 -20.99
N ILE A 690 -48.17 14.13 -20.98
CA ILE A 690 -48.19 12.99 -21.91
C ILE A 690 -49.46 12.16 -21.71
N ASP A 691 -50.26 12.06 -22.76
CA ASP A 691 -51.51 11.29 -22.81
C ASP A 691 -51.52 10.20 -23.91
N TYR A 692 -50.46 10.11 -24.73
CA TYR A 692 -50.27 9.05 -25.70
C TYR A 692 -49.76 7.74 -25.07
N ASP A 693 -49.91 6.64 -25.80
CA ASP A 693 -49.48 5.32 -25.35
C ASP A 693 -47.96 5.21 -25.27
N ARG A 694 -47.49 4.66 -24.16
CA ARG A 694 -46.06 4.46 -23.86
C ARG A 694 -45.78 2.96 -23.74
N PRO A 695 -45.47 2.28 -24.86
CA PRO A 695 -45.32 0.84 -24.89
C PRO A 695 -44.10 0.38 -24.07
N VAL A 696 -44.13 -0.88 -23.67
CA VAL A 696 -43.04 -1.54 -22.94
C VAL A 696 -42.32 -2.50 -23.87
N THR A 697 -41.04 -2.26 -24.10
CA THR A 697 -40.21 -3.18 -24.88
C THR A 697 -39.57 -4.18 -23.94
N GLU A 698 -40.04 -5.43 -23.98
CA GLU A 698 -39.41 -6.56 -23.30
C GLU A 698 -38.29 -7.16 -24.16
N CYS A 699 -37.27 -7.69 -23.50
CA CYS A 699 -36.16 -8.36 -24.14
C CYS A 699 -35.89 -9.72 -23.50
N HIS A 700 -35.75 -10.74 -24.35
CA HIS A 700 -35.51 -12.13 -23.97
C HIS A 700 -34.07 -12.60 -24.16
N SER A 701 -33.29 -11.89 -24.97
CA SER A 701 -31.88 -12.19 -25.26
C SER A 701 -31.06 -10.89 -25.37
N CYS A 702 -30.65 -10.34 -24.22
CA CYS A 702 -29.93 -9.06 -24.11
C CYS A 702 -28.87 -9.13 -23.02
N SER A 703 -27.73 -9.68 -23.40
CA SER A 703 -26.57 -9.83 -22.54
C SER A 703 -26.02 -8.48 -22.07
N ASP A 704 -25.87 -7.54 -23.00
CA ASP A 704 -25.37 -6.19 -22.79
C ASP A 704 -26.19 -5.45 -21.73
N LEU A 705 -27.48 -5.24 -21.99
CA LEU A 705 -28.38 -4.54 -21.08
C LEU A 705 -28.44 -5.22 -19.70
N ALA A 706 -28.65 -6.53 -19.65
CA ALA A 706 -28.80 -7.22 -18.37
C ALA A 706 -27.49 -7.25 -17.56
N ALA A 707 -26.33 -7.32 -18.21
CA ALA A 707 -25.06 -7.25 -17.52
C ALA A 707 -24.72 -5.83 -17.03
N GLU A 708 -25.10 -4.77 -17.76
CA GLU A 708 -24.96 -3.39 -17.26
C GLU A 708 -25.93 -3.11 -16.10
N MET A 709 -27.18 -3.57 -16.18
CA MET A 709 -28.12 -3.49 -15.05
C MET A 709 -27.58 -4.25 -13.83
N ALA A 710 -26.94 -5.40 -14.03
CA ALA A 710 -26.28 -6.14 -12.95
C ALA A 710 -25.13 -5.35 -12.34
N ALA A 711 -24.31 -4.67 -13.16
CA ALA A 711 -23.25 -3.78 -12.68
C ALA A 711 -23.81 -2.60 -11.85
N ALA A 712 -24.92 -2.00 -12.28
CA ALA A 712 -25.59 -0.92 -11.57
C ALA A 712 -26.10 -1.37 -10.19
N LEU A 713 -26.77 -2.52 -10.12
CA LEU A 713 -27.25 -3.06 -8.84
C LEU A 713 -26.09 -3.52 -7.94
N ALA A 714 -25.05 -4.16 -8.50
CA ALA A 714 -23.89 -4.62 -7.74
C ALA A 714 -23.09 -3.45 -7.16
N SER A 715 -22.77 -2.42 -7.95
CA SER A 715 -22.07 -1.23 -7.47
C SER A 715 -22.90 -0.45 -6.44
N ALA A 716 -24.20 -0.26 -6.68
CA ALA A 716 -25.09 0.39 -5.71
C ALA A 716 -25.18 -0.37 -4.39
N SER A 717 -25.12 -1.71 -4.40
CA SER A 717 -25.13 -2.51 -3.17
C SER A 717 -23.97 -2.21 -2.23
N ILE A 718 -22.83 -1.76 -2.78
CA ILE A 718 -21.65 -1.33 -2.02
C ILE A 718 -21.90 0.05 -1.39
N VAL A 719 -22.54 0.97 -2.13
CA VAL A 719 -22.94 2.30 -1.62
C VAL A 719 -23.90 2.20 -0.43
N PHE A 720 -24.83 1.23 -0.48
CA PHE A 720 -25.84 1.00 0.56
C PHE A 720 -25.47 -0.10 1.55
N LYS A 721 -24.18 -0.39 1.74
CA LYS A 721 -23.72 -1.47 2.64
C LYS A 721 -24.13 -1.24 4.11
N ASP A 722 -24.39 0.00 4.49
CA ASP A 722 -24.99 0.43 5.75
C ASP A 722 -26.45 -0.04 5.90
N ASN A 723 -27.23 -0.07 4.81
CA ASN A 723 -28.55 -0.68 4.76
C ASN A 723 -28.47 -2.13 4.27
N LYS A 724 -28.16 -3.05 5.19
CA LYS A 724 -27.94 -4.47 4.89
C LYS A 724 -29.07 -5.12 4.09
N ALA A 725 -30.33 -4.85 4.43
CA ALA A 725 -31.48 -5.45 3.75
C ALA A 725 -31.58 -4.99 2.29
N TYR A 726 -31.40 -3.69 2.04
CA TYR A 726 -31.42 -3.14 0.69
C TYR A 726 -30.20 -3.58 -0.12
N SER A 727 -29.00 -3.54 0.46
CA SER A 727 -27.77 -4.03 -0.16
C SER A 727 -27.89 -5.49 -0.61
N GLN A 728 -28.41 -6.38 0.26
CA GLN A 728 -28.64 -7.79 -0.09
C GLN A 728 -29.68 -7.97 -1.21
N LYS A 729 -30.75 -7.16 -1.18
CA LYS A 729 -31.75 -7.14 -2.27
C LYS A 729 -31.11 -6.78 -3.61
N LEU A 730 -30.25 -5.76 -3.64
CA LEU A 730 -29.53 -5.34 -4.83
C LEU A 730 -28.53 -6.41 -5.31
N VAL A 731 -27.77 -7.02 -4.41
CA VAL A 731 -26.85 -8.13 -4.76
C VAL A 731 -27.60 -9.31 -5.37
N HIS A 732 -28.74 -9.69 -4.81
CA HIS A 732 -29.56 -10.77 -5.34
C HIS A 732 -30.07 -10.44 -6.75
N GLY A 733 -30.64 -9.26 -6.94
CA GLY A 733 -31.07 -8.80 -8.27
C GLY A 733 -29.93 -8.76 -9.29
N ALA A 734 -28.74 -8.28 -8.88
CA ALA A 734 -27.55 -8.26 -9.74
C ALA A 734 -27.12 -9.67 -10.18
N ARG A 735 -27.17 -10.65 -9.27
CA ARG A 735 -26.86 -12.06 -9.59
C ARG A 735 -27.87 -12.65 -10.56
N THR A 736 -29.17 -12.39 -10.37
CA THR A 736 -30.24 -12.87 -11.24
C THR A 736 -30.08 -12.32 -12.66
N LEU A 737 -29.87 -11.01 -12.80
CA LEU A 737 -29.64 -10.35 -14.09
C LEU A 737 -28.37 -10.83 -14.79
N PHE A 738 -27.26 -10.97 -14.05
CA PHE A 738 -26.01 -11.44 -14.63
C PHE A 738 -26.06 -12.91 -15.03
N LYS A 739 -26.86 -13.73 -14.34
CA LYS A 739 -27.13 -15.10 -14.77
C LYS A 739 -27.92 -15.10 -16.08
N PHE A 740 -29.02 -14.35 -16.15
CA PHE A 740 -29.82 -14.20 -17.36
C PHE A 740 -28.98 -13.70 -18.54
N SER A 741 -28.13 -12.69 -18.34
CA SER A 741 -27.28 -12.14 -19.40
C SER A 741 -26.32 -13.17 -20.00
N ARG A 742 -25.87 -14.14 -19.20
CA ARG A 742 -24.94 -15.20 -19.62
C ARG A 742 -25.65 -16.36 -20.31
N ASP A 743 -26.85 -16.69 -19.84
CA ASP A 743 -27.66 -17.82 -20.32
C ASP A 743 -28.41 -17.47 -21.61
N GLN A 744 -29.00 -16.27 -21.70
CA GLN A 744 -29.80 -15.81 -22.84
C GLN A 744 -29.01 -14.79 -23.68
N ARG A 745 -28.07 -15.28 -24.49
CA ARG A 745 -27.14 -14.40 -25.20
C ARG A 745 -27.77 -13.66 -26.38
N GLY A 746 -27.57 -12.35 -26.41
CA GLY A 746 -27.99 -11.50 -27.52
C GLY A 746 -27.67 -10.03 -27.25
N ARG A 747 -27.82 -9.19 -28.27
CA ARG A 747 -27.71 -7.74 -28.12
C ARG A 747 -29.09 -7.14 -27.96
N TYR A 748 -29.27 -6.26 -26.98
CA TYR A 748 -30.59 -5.74 -26.67
C TYR A 748 -31.18 -4.87 -27.77
N SER A 749 -30.38 -4.23 -28.62
CA SER A 749 -30.87 -3.32 -29.67
C SER A 749 -31.31 -4.02 -30.95
N VAL A 750 -31.03 -5.33 -31.10
CA VAL A 750 -31.34 -6.06 -32.34
C VAL A 750 -32.85 -6.27 -32.47
N GLY A 751 -33.41 -5.81 -33.59
CA GLY A 751 -34.82 -6.03 -33.92
C GLY A 751 -35.79 -5.12 -33.17
N ASN A 752 -35.32 -4.04 -32.55
CA ASN A 752 -36.17 -3.02 -31.94
C ASN A 752 -35.60 -1.60 -32.16
N GLU A 753 -36.40 -0.59 -31.83
CA GLU A 753 -36.08 0.82 -32.11
C GLU A 753 -34.88 1.35 -31.32
N ALA A 754 -34.45 0.68 -30.23
CA ALA A 754 -33.29 1.14 -29.49
C ALA A 754 -32.02 1.16 -30.38
N SER A 755 -31.97 0.39 -31.47
CA SER A 755 -30.92 0.48 -32.49
C SER A 755 -30.80 1.83 -33.20
N MET A 756 -31.85 2.66 -33.18
CA MET A 756 -31.84 4.01 -33.76
C MET A 756 -31.22 5.04 -32.82
N PHE A 757 -31.23 4.76 -31.51
CA PHE A 757 -30.86 5.71 -30.47
C PHE A 757 -29.60 5.24 -29.71
N TYR A 758 -29.67 4.05 -29.14
CA TYR A 758 -28.66 3.43 -28.30
C TYR A 758 -28.28 2.04 -28.84
N ASN A 759 -27.73 2.02 -30.06
CA ASN A 759 -27.34 0.76 -30.68
C ASN A 759 -26.15 0.11 -29.95
N SER A 760 -26.32 -1.14 -29.51
CA SER A 760 -25.26 -1.92 -28.90
C SER A 760 -24.27 -2.47 -29.92
N THR A 761 -22.98 -2.23 -29.69
CA THR A 761 -21.89 -2.78 -30.52
C THR A 761 -21.46 -4.20 -30.10
N GLY A 762 -21.77 -4.61 -28.86
CA GLY A 762 -21.38 -5.91 -28.31
C GLY A 762 -21.90 -6.10 -26.88
N TYR A 763 -21.61 -7.26 -26.30
CA TYR A 763 -21.93 -7.57 -24.89
C TYR A 763 -20.74 -8.13 -24.10
N TRP A 764 -19.56 -8.20 -24.73
CA TRP A 764 -18.41 -8.91 -24.18
C TRP A 764 -17.74 -8.09 -23.08
N ASP A 765 -17.65 -6.78 -23.25
CA ASP A 765 -17.14 -5.86 -22.24
C ASP A 765 -18.09 -5.76 -21.05
N GLU A 766 -19.42 -5.85 -21.24
CA GLU A 766 -20.39 -5.90 -20.15
C GLU A 766 -20.25 -7.16 -19.30
N PHE A 767 -19.88 -8.30 -19.89
CA PHE A 767 -19.60 -9.50 -19.09
C PHE A 767 -18.41 -9.28 -18.15
N ILE A 768 -17.38 -8.60 -18.62
CA ILE A 768 -16.19 -8.32 -17.80
C ILE A 768 -16.55 -7.25 -16.75
N TRP A 769 -17.29 -6.22 -17.14
CA TRP A 769 -17.75 -5.12 -16.26
C TRP A 769 -18.69 -5.61 -15.15
N GLY A 770 -19.76 -6.33 -15.51
CA GLY A 770 -20.72 -6.90 -14.58
C GLY A 770 -20.08 -7.92 -13.63
N ALA A 771 -19.19 -8.79 -14.14
CA ALA A 771 -18.43 -9.70 -13.29
C ALA A 771 -17.50 -8.96 -12.32
N THR A 772 -16.84 -7.90 -12.78
CA THR A 772 -15.96 -7.08 -11.93
C THR A 772 -16.75 -6.45 -10.78
N TRP A 773 -17.91 -5.83 -11.05
CA TRP A 773 -18.74 -5.24 -10.00
C TRP A 773 -19.36 -6.28 -9.07
N LEU A 774 -19.79 -7.44 -9.58
CA LEU A 774 -20.28 -8.55 -8.76
C LEU A 774 -19.18 -9.11 -7.86
N TYR A 775 -17.94 -9.17 -8.34
CA TYR A 775 -16.79 -9.53 -7.50
C TYR A 775 -16.61 -8.50 -6.37
N TYR A 776 -16.60 -7.20 -6.66
CA TYR A 776 -16.48 -6.16 -5.63
C TYR A 776 -17.63 -6.18 -4.61
N ALA A 777 -18.85 -6.48 -5.06
CA ALA A 777 -20.03 -6.53 -4.20
C ALA A 777 -20.08 -7.78 -3.31
N THR A 778 -19.62 -8.93 -3.81
CA THR A 778 -19.82 -10.23 -3.15
C THR A 778 -18.56 -10.88 -2.58
N GLY A 779 -17.38 -10.50 -3.08
CA GLY A 779 -16.11 -11.19 -2.82
C GLY A 779 -16.00 -12.57 -3.47
N ASN A 780 -16.99 -13.01 -4.28
CA ASN A 780 -16.98 -14.33 -4.90
C ASN A 780 -15.98 -14.40 -6.06
N SER A 781 -14.93 -15.20 -5.88
CA SER A 781 -13.82 -15.35 -6.84
C SER A 781 -14.23 -15.93 -8.19
N SER A 782 -15.40 -16.58 -8.31
CA SER A 782 -15.91 -17.04 -9.62
C SER A 782 -16.14 -15.89 -10.59
N TYR A 783 -16.56 -14.73 -10.08
CA TYR A 783 -16.74 -13.54 -10.91
C TYR A 783 -15.40 -12.92 -11.32
N LEU A 784 -14.42 -12.88 -10.41
CA LEU A 784 -13.07 -12.45 -10.77
C LEU A 784 -12.46 -13.35 -11.84
N GLN A 785 -12.60 -14.68 -11.69
CA GLN A 785 -12.13 -15.65 -12.68
C GLN A 785 -12.77 -15.42 -14.06
N LEU A 786 -14.07 -15.14 -14.08
CA LEU A 786 -14.78 -14.81 -15.31
C LEU A 786 -14.27 -13.50 -15.93
N ALA A 787 -14.15 -12.43 -15.13
CA ALA A 787 -13.65 -11.13 -15.56
C ALA A 787 -12.21 -11.20 -16.10
N THR A 788 -11.40 -12.12 -15.58
CA THR A 788 -10.02 -12.33 -16.04
C THR A 788 -9.88 -13.50 -17.01
N THR A 789 -10.98 -13.96 -17.63
CA THR A 789 -10.89 -15.04 -18.63
C THR A 789 -10.31 -14.49 -19.93
N PRO A 790 -9.17 -15.02 -20.44
CA PRO A 790 -8.51 -14.49 -21.64
C PRO A 790 -9.42 -14.41 -22.88
N GLY A 791 -10.30 -15.41 -23.06
CA GLY A 791 -11.24 -15.44 -24.17
C GLY A 791 -12.27 -14.31 -24.12
N LEU A 792 -12.78 -13.97 -22.93
CA LEU A 792 -13.71 -12.84 -22.76
C LEU A 792 -13.00 -11.51 -23.04
N ALA A 793 -11.80 -11.32 -22.48
CA ALA A 793 -10.99 -10.13 -22.72
C ALA A 793 -10.69 -9.93 -24.22
N LYS A 794 -10.35 -11.02 -24.93
CA LYS A 794 -10.11 -10.98 -26.37
C LYS A 794 -11.36 -10.57 -27.16
N HIS A 795 -12.52 -11.17 -26.86
CA HIS A 795 -13.77 -10.83 -27.55
C HIS A 795 -14.26 -9.41 -27.24
N ALA A 796 -13.98 -8.89 -26.05
CA ALA A 796 -14.25 -7.50 -25.68
C ALA A 796 -13.30 -6.49 -26.37
N GLY A 797 -12.36 -6.95 -27.20
CA GLY A 797 -11.41 -6.07 -27.88
C GLY A 797 -10.28 -5.56 -26.99
N ALA A 798 -10.01 -6.19 -25.84
CA ALA A 798 -8.99 -5.73 -24.88
C ALA A 798 -7.57 -5.64 -25.42
N PHE A 799 -7.31 -6.32 -26.55
CA PHE A 799 -6.02 -6.40 -27.21
C PHE A 799 -6.06 -5.87 -28.65
N ALA A 800 -7.21 -5.40 -29.11
CA ALA A 800 -7.39 -4.86 -30.44
C ALA A 800 -7.26 -3.33 -30.37
N GLY A 801 -6.23 -2.78 -31.03
CA GLY A 801 -6.19 -1.35 -31.29
C GLY A 801 -7.36 -0.92 -32.18
N GLY A 802 -7.83 0.31 -32.03
CA GLY A 802 -8.96 0.84 -32.79
C GLY A 802 -9.25 2.31 -32.45
N PRO A 803 -10.11 2.99 -33.22
CA PRO A 803 -10.39 4.42 -33.02
C PRO A 803 -10.98 4.69 -31.62
N PHE A 804 -11.86 3.82 -31.11
CA PHE A 804 -12.47 3.98 -29.78
C PHE A 804 -11.71 3.26 -28.65
N TYR A 805 -10.45 2.89 -28.91
CA TYR A 805 -9.63 2.21 -27.91
C TYR A 805 -9.37 3.12 -26.69
N GLY A 806 -9.70 2.64 -25.49
CA GLY A 806 -9.58 3.42 -24.26
C GLY A 806 -10.68 4.47 -24.02
N VAL A 807 -11.76 4.45 -24.83
CA VAL A 807 -12.92 5.32 -24.64
C VAL A 807 -13.97 4.57 -23.83
N LEU A 808 -14.28 5.06 -22.63
CA LEU A 808 -15.38 4.59 -21.79
C LEU A 808 -16.68 5.28 -22.24
N SER A 809 -17.78 4.54 -22.30
CA SER A 809 -19.11 5.08 -22.63
C SER A 809 -20.23 4.14 -22.15
N TRP A 810 -21.47 4.55 -22.37
CA TRP A 810 -22.64 3.71 -22.15
C TRP A 810 -22.66 2.46 -23.04
N ASP A 811 -21.83 2.37 -24.08
CA ASP A 811 -21.72 1.24 -25.01
C ASP A 811 -20.42 0.44 -24.79
N ASN A 812 -19.30 1.07 -24.38
CA ASN A 812 -18.02 0.38 -24.16
C ASN A 812 -17.47 0.59 -22.74
N LYS A 813 -17.36 -0.50 -21.95
CA LYS A 813 -16.96 -0.49 -20.52
C LYS A 813 -15.57 -1.03 -20.28
N LEU A 814 -14.86 -1.42 -21.34
CA LEU A 814 -13.59 -2.09 -21.24
C LEU A 814 -12.52 -1.21 -20.57
N ALA A 815 -12.47 0.08 -20.92
CA ALA A 815 -11.52 1.02 -20.31
C ALA A 815 -11.75 1.16 -18.80
N GLY A 816 -13.01 1.28 -18.36
CA GLY A 816 -13.37 1.33 -16.94
C GLY A 816 -13.00 0.04 -16.20
N THR A 817 -13.28 -1.10 -16.82
CA THR A 817 -12.97 -2.43 -16.27
C THR A 817 -11.46 -2.65 -16.14
N GLN A 818 -10.69 -2.26 -17.16
CA GLN A 818 -9.24 -2.35 -17.15
C GLN A 818 -8.65 -1.53 -16.00
N VAL A 819 -9.18 -0.34 -15.70
CA VAL A 819 -8.72 0.42 -14.53
C VAL A 819 -9.07 -0.28 -13.22
N LEU A 820 -10.33 -0.70 -13.04
CA LEU A 820 -10.78 -1.38 -11.83
C LEU A 820 -9.96 -2.63 -11.52
N LEU A 821 -9.64 -3.44 -12.54
CA LEU A 821 -8.87 -4.67 -12.38
C LEU A 821 -7.35 -4.39 -12.26
N SER A 822 -6.85 -3.31 -12.87
CA SER A 822 -5.48 -2.85 -12.64
C SER A 822 -5.25 -2.40 -11.20
N ARG A 823 -6.24 -1.71 -10.61
CA ARG A 823 -6.25 -1.36 -9.19
C ARG A 823 -6.21 -2.60 -8.32
N LEU A 824 -7.06 -3.59 -8.61
CA LEU A 824 -7.08 -4.88 -7.92
C LEU A 824 -5.69 -5.55 -7.94
N ARG A 825 -5.02 -5.54 -9.09
CA ARG A 825 -3.65 -6.05 -9.23
C ARG A 825 -2.64 -5.31 -8.35
N LEU A 826 -2.68 -3.98 -8.37
CA LEU A 826 -1.70 -3.12 -7.70
C LEU A 826 -1.80 -3.16 -6.18
N PHE A 827 -3.01 -3.25 -5.62
CA PHE A 827 -3.21 -3.15 -4.17
C PHE A 827 -3.52 -4.48 -3.48
N LEU A 828 -4.12 -5.44 -4.19
CA LEU A 828 -4.54 -6.71 -3.59
C LEU A 828 -3.79 -7.93 -4.17
N SER A 829 -3.09 -7.75 -5.29
CA SER A 829 -2.20 -8.73 -5.93
C SER A 829 -2.69 -10.19 -5.82
N PRO A 830 -3.88 -10.50 -6.40
CA PRO A 830 -4.55 -11.79 -6.18
C PRO A 830 -3.79 -12.99 -6.79
N GLY A 831 -2.73 -12.76 -7.58
CA GLY A 831 -1.82 -13.80 -8.06
C GLY A 831 -2.41 -14.73 -9.12
N TYR A 832 -1.83 -15.92 -9.25
CA TYR A 832 -2.31 -16.96 -10.16
C TYR A 832 -3.70 -17.47 -9.74
N PRO A 833 -4.65 -17.72 -10.67
CA PRO A 833 -4.52 -17.71 -12.13
C PRO A 833 -4.78 -16.37 -12.82
N TYR A 834 -5.01 -15.29 -12.07
CA TYR A 834 -5.50 -14.02 -12.61
C TYR A 834 -4.39 -13.10 -13.16
N GLU A 835 -3.16 -13.26 -12.67
CA GLU A 835 -2.05 -12.34 -12.89
C GLU A 835 -1.78 -12.02 -14.37
N GLU A 836 -1.92 -12.99 -15.27
CA GLU A 836 -1.63 -12.78 -16.69
C GLU A 836 -2.56 -11.72 -17.33
N ILE A 837 -3.87 -11.85 -17.12
CA ILE A 837 -4.85 -10.91 -17.66
C ILE A 837 -4.82 -9.60 -16.88
N LEU A 838 -4.66 -9.64 -15.56
CA LEU A 838 -4.54 -8.43 -14.75
C LEU A 838 -3.32 -7.58 -15.14
N ARG A 839 -2.17 -8.22 -15.39
CA ARG A 839 -0.96 -7.53 -15.90
C ARG A 839 -1.23 -6.93 -17.27
N THR A 840 -1.96 -7.64 -18.11
CA THR A 840 -2.29 -7.15 -19.45
C THR A 840 -3.22 -5.94 -19.38
N PHE A 841 -4.28 -5.98 -18.57
CA PHE A 841 -5.16 -4.83 -18.32
C PHE A 841 -4.41 -3.64 -17.71
N HIS A 842 -3.44 -3.89 -16.83
CA HIS A 842 -2.56 -2.85 -16.29
C HIS A 842 -1.69 -2.17 -17.36
N ASN A 843 -1.11 -2.96 -18.27
CA ASN A 843 -0.34 -2.42 -19.39
C ASN A 843 -1.25 -1.62 -20.34
N GLN A 844 -2.44 -2.15 -20.66
CA GLN A 844 -3.40 -1.47 -21.52
C GLN A 844 -3.91 -0.17 -20.94
N THR A 845 -4.21 -0.16 -19.63
CA THR A 845 -4.53 1.07 -18.88
C THR A 845 -3.44 2.10 -19.03
N SER A 846 -2.18 1.70 -18.88
CA SER A 846 -1.05 2.61 -19.07
C SER A 846 -0.98 3.16 -20.50
N ILE A 847 -1.23 2.33 -21.51
CA ILE A 847 -1.17 2.71 -22.93
C ILE A 847 -2.25 3.73 -23.26
N PHE A 848 -3.53 3.42 -22.97
CA PHE A 848 -4.60 4.34 -23.32
C PHE A 848 -4.54 5.60 -22.45
N MET A 849 -4.16 5.53 -21.17
CA MET A 849 -4.00 6.75 -20.34
C MET A 849 -2.95 7.69 -20.93
N CYS A 850 -1.85 7.16 -21.49
CA CYS A 850 -0.86 7.98 -22.19
C CYS A 850 -1.41 8.58 -23.48
N SER A 851 -2.26 7.87 -24.23
CA SER A 851 -2.80 8.34 -25.52
C SER A 851 -3.65 9.61 -25.41
N PHE A 852 -4.08 9.97 -24.20
CA PHE A 852 -4.84 11.19 -23.92
C PHE A 852 -3.98 12.41 -23.64
N LEU A 853 -2.66 12.25 -23.52
CA LEU A 853 -1.72 13.36 -23.37
C LEU A 853 -1.52 14.05 -24.73
N PRO A 854 -1.38 15.40 -24.78
CA PRO A 854 -1.21 16.18 -26.01
C PRO A 854 0.04 15.81 -26.80
N TYR A 855 1.04 15.25 -26.14
CA TYR A 855 2.23 14.70 -26.80
C TYR A 855 1.92 13.55 -27.78
N TYR A 856 0.86 12.77 -27.53
CA TYR A 856 0.48 11.67 -28.40
C TYR A 856 -0.62 12.10 -29.38
N THR A 857 -0.43 11.75 -30.65
CA THR A 857 -1.33 12.05 -31.78
C THR A 857 -2.50 11.06 -31.90
N SER A 858 -2.79 10.30 -30.84
CA SER A 858 -3.82 9.26 -30.86
C SER A 858 -5.26 9.78 -30.96
N PHE A 859 -5.51 11.01 -30.50
CA PHE A 859 -6.80 11.69 -30.64
C PHE A 859 -6.61 13.13 -31.11
N ASN A 860 -7.53 13.57 -31.97
CA ASN A 860 -7.61 14.97 -32.39
C ASN A 860 -8.05 15.85 -31.23
N ARG A 861 -7.73 17.14 -31.32
CA ARG A 861 -8.05 18.15 -30.32
C ARG A 861 -8.62 19.38 -31.00
N THR A 862 -9.62 19.99 -30.40
CA THR A 862 -10.13 21.29 -30.88
C THR A 862 -9.06 22.37 -30.70
N ARG A 863 -9.23 23.51 -31.36
CA ARG A 863 -8.36 24.70 -31.14
C ARG A 863 -8.39 25.16 -29.69
N GLY A 864 -9.55 25.00 -29.06
CA GLY A 864 -9.77 25.21 -27.64
C GLY A 864 -9.36 24.01 -26.78
N GLY A 865 -8.38 23.21 -27.22
CA GLY A 865 -7.77 22.18 -26.39
C GLY A 865 -8.81 21.28 -25.72
N MET A 866 -9.83 20.82 -26.45
CA MET A 866 -10.74 19.74 -26.04
C MET A 866 -10.45 18.47 -26.85
N ILE A 867 -10.21 17.33 -26.19
CA ILE A 867 -9.84 16.08 -26.84
C ILE A 867 -11.08 15.45 -27.50
N GLN A 868 -10.97 15.08 -28.77
CA GLN A 868 -12.08 14.54 -29.56
C GLN A 868 -12.09 13.00 -29.49
N LEU A 869 -12.46 12.46 -28.32
CA LEU A 869 -12.50 11.01 -28.07
C LEU A 869 -13.55 10.27 -28.93
N ASN A 870 -14.53 11.01 -29.44
CA ASN A 870 -15.54 10.52 -30.38
C ASN A 870 -15.21 10.84 -31.85
N HIS A 871 -13.95 11.15 -32.17
CA HIS A 871 -13.48 11.42 -33.54
C HIS A 871 -14.22 12.56 -34.27
N GLY A 872 -14.67 13.57 -33.51
CA GLY A 872 -15.36 14.74 -34.08
C GLY A 872 -16.85 14.55 -34.30
N ALA A 873 -17.43 13.42 -33.85
CA ALA A 873 -18.87 13.23 -33.80
C ALA A 873 -19.55 14.21 -32.81
N PRO A 874 -20.89 14.36 -32.86
CA PRO A 874 -21.64 15.18 -31.90
C PRO A 874 -21.45 14.73 -30.44
N GLN A 875 -21.77 15.62 -29.49
CA GLN A 875 -21.67 15.40 -28.05
C GLN A 875 -20.26 15.05 -27.52
N PRO A 876 -19.20 15.80 -27.89
CA PRO A 876 -17.83 15.46 -27.49
C PRO A 876 -17.59 15.57 -25.98
N LEU A 877 -18.29 16.48 -25.28
CA LEU A 877 -18.07 16.76 -23.86
C LEU A 877 -18.36 15.55 -22.96
N GLN A 878 -19.38 14.74 -23.26
CA GLN A 878 -19.71 13.58 -22.43
C GLN A 878 -18.56 12.56 -22.34
N TYR A 879 -17.79 12.42 -23.43
CA TYR A 879 -16.64 11.52 -23.48
C TYR A 879 -15.40 12.10 -22.79
N VAL A 880 -15.26 13.44 -22.79
CA VAL A 880 -14.10 14.15 -22.22
C VAL A 880 -14.22 14.29 -20.71
N VAL A 881 -15.39 14.68 -20.21
CA VAL A 881 -15.66 14.89 -18.78
C VAL A 881 -15.42 13.62 -17.98
N GLN A 882 -15.58 12.45 -18.62
CA GLN A 882 -15.32 11.10 -18.12
C GLN A 882 -13.87 10.83 -17.64
N LYS A 883 -13.06 11.83 -17.26
CA LYS A 883 -11.60 11.63 -17.15
C LYS A 883 -10.67 12.58 -16.36
N SER A 884 -11.03 13.80 -15.96
CA SER A 884 -10.07 14.88 -15.56
C SER A 884 -9.98 15.27 -14.05
N ARG A 885 -8.79 15.63 -13.49
CA ARG A 885 -8.57 16.40 -12.19
C ARG A 885 -7.08 16.88 -12.00
N HIS A 886 -6.64 17.76 -11.07
CA HIS A 886 -6.69 19.25 -10.91
C HIS A 886 -5.54 19.80 -9.97
N ASN A 887 -4.97 21.02 -10.18
CA ASN A 887 -4.62 22.18 -9.24
C ASN A 887 -3.57 23.17 -9.83
N VAL A 888 -3.40 24.48 -9.51
CA VAL A 888 -4.17 25.77 -9.44
C VAL A 888 -3.11 26.89 -9.41
N ASN A 889 -3.24 27.94 -10.25
CA ASN A 889 -2.90 29.33 -9.93
C ASN A 889 -3.45 30.27 -11.03
N ASP A 890 -4.12 31.33 -10.61
CA ASP A 890 -4.81 32.35 -11.40
C ASP A 890 -6.22 32.04 -11.94
N ARG A 891 -6.94 33.12 -12.20
CA ARG A 891 -8.40 33.32 -12.08
C ARG A 891 -9.26 32.54 -13.09
N ASN A 892 -10.50 32.25 -12.65
CA ASN A 892 -11.71 31.83 -13.39
C ASN A 892 -11.91 30.33 -13.76
N LEU A 893 -13.16 29.88 -13.50
CA LEU A 893 -13.95 28.81 -14.16
C LEU A 893 -13.99 27.32 -13.66
N VAL A 894 -14.82 26.47 -14.32
CA VAL A 894 -16.06 25.75 -13.88
C VAL A 894 -16.34 24.44 -14.67
N GLY A 895 -17.11 23.48 -14.09
CA GLY A 895 -17.87 22.34 -14.72
C GLY A 895 -17.09 21.03 -15.02
N SER A 896 -17.58 19.77 -14.91
CA SER A 896 -18.87 19.12 -14.58
C SER A 896 -18.65 17.65 -14.12
N LEU A 897 -19.73 16.95 -13.70
CA LEU A 897 -19.77 15.61 -13.12
C LEU A 897 -19.95 14.48 -14.13
N SER A 898 -18.89 13.72 -14.36
CA SER A 898 -18.93 12.28 -14.52
C SER A 898 -17.50 11.83 -14.70
N THR A 899 -16.96 10.97 -13.84
CA THR A 899 -15.69 10.23 -14.06
C THR A 899 -14.33 10.94 -14.03
N SER A 900 -14.23 12.13 -13.46
CA SER A 900 -12.99 12.87 -13.13
C SER A 900 -11.92 12.18 -12.24
N TYR A 901 -11.98 10.87 -12.03
CA TYR A 901 -11.78 10.34 -10.68
C TYR A 901 -11.24 8.90 -10.63
N VAL A 902 -10.60 8.46 -11.71
CA VAL A 902 -10.15 7.08 -11.92
C VAL A 902 -8.60 6.95 -11.97
N VAL A 903 -7.87 8.06 -11.79
CA VAL A 903 -6.39 8.11 -11.98
C VAL A 903 -5.60 8.15 -10.66
N ASP A 904 -6.27 8.12 -9.50
CA ASP A 904 -5.61 8.37 -8.19
C ASP A 904 -4.69 7.22 -7.71
N SER A 905 -4.57 6.12 -8.46
CA SER A 905 -3.85 4.90 -8.06
C SER A 905 -2.53 4.59 -8.78
N PHE A 906 -2.07 5.42 -9.72
CA PHE A 906 -0.85 5.14 -10.50
C PHE A 906 0.36 6.01 -10.09
N THR A 907 1.55 5.44 -10.22
CA THR A 907 2.80 5.78 -9.52
C THR A 907 3.37 7.21 -9.70
N LYS A 908 4.11 7.65 -8.67
CA LYS A 908 4.62 9.02 -8.38
C LYS A 908 5.40 9.77 -9.47
N THR A 909 5.88 9.14 -10.54
CA THR A 909 6.80 9.80 -11.51
C THR A 909 6.13 10.26 -12.81
N ARG A 910 4.94 9.74 -13.15
CA ARG A 910 4.12 10.21 -14.30
C ARG A 910 2.99 11.16 -13.89
N TYR A 911 2.88 11.40 -12.58
CA TYR A 911 1.77 12.08 -11.91
C TYR A 911 1.80 13.62 -12.07
N ALA A 912 2.95 14.22 -12.36
CA ALA A 912 3.07 15.68 -12.54
C ALA A 912 2.56 16.15 -13.92
N TRP A 913 2.84 15.38 -14.98
CA TRP A 913 2.49 15.74 -16.36
C TRP A 913 1.02 15.49 -16.71
N LEU A 914 0.47 14.34 -16.30
CA LEU A 914 -0.98 14.07 -16.41
C LEU A 914 -1.83 15.07 -15.58
N LYS A 915 -1.23 15.63 -14.52
CA LYS A 915 -1.82 16.67 -13.66
C LYS A 915 -1.77 18.06 -14.30
N GLU A 916 -0.69 18.42 -15.00
CA GLU A 916 -0.58 19.67 -15.76
C GLU A 916 -1.50 19.69 -16.99
N ASP A 917 -1.63 18.58 -17.73
CA ASP A 917 -2.51 18.52 -18.90
C ASP A 917 -3.99 18.50 -18.51
N ALA A 918 -4.39 17.80 -17.45
CA ALA A 918 -5.77 17.84 -16.93
C ALA A 918 -6.19 19.24 -16.47
N ASN A 919 -5.22 20.09 -16.08
CA ASN A 919 -5.44 21.51 -15.85
C ASN A 919 -5.67 22.23 -17.18
N GLY A 920 -4.84 21.99 -18.20
CA GLY A 920 -5.00 22.53 -19.55
C GLY A 920 -6.34 22.21 -20.23
N TRP A 921 -6.94 21.02 -20.08
CA TRP A 921 -8.24 20.71 -20.71
C TRP A 921 -9.41 21.49 -20.07
N ASN A 922 -9.37 21.66 -18.75
CA ASN A 922 -10.33 22.52 -18.05
C ASN A 922 -10.04 23.98 -18.40
N ASP A 923 -8.78 24.41 -18.38
CA ASP A 923 -8.34 25.78 -18.69
C ASP A 923 -8.56 26.17 -20.14
N VAL A 924 -8.49 25.26 -21.13
CA VAL A 924 -8.75 25.60 -22.53
C VAL A 924 -10.25 25.53 -22.86
N ILE A 925 -11.05 24.71 -22.16
CA ILE A 925 -12.51 24.90 -22.15
C ILE A 925 -12.83 26.31 -21.65
N ILE A 926 -12.14 26.75 -20.60
CA ILE A 926 -12.25 28.06 -19.92
C ILE A 926 -11.70 29.24 -20.72
N GLN A 927 -10.60 29.05 -21.45
CA GLN A 927 -9.93 30.09 -22.23
C GLN A 927 -10.50 30.18 -23.65
N PHE A 928 -11.07 29.09 -24.17
CA PHE A 928 -12.00 29.14 -25.30
C PHE A 928 -13.35 29.78 -24.89
N ILE A 929 -13.74 29.66 -23.61
CA ILE A 929 -14.88 30.38 -22.99
C ILE A 929 -14.60 31.89 -22.89
N GLU A 930 -13.37 32.34 -22.61
CA GLU A 930 -13.04 33.78 -22.57
C GLU A 930 -12.82 34.39 -23.97
N THR A 931 -12.37 33.61 -24.96
CA THR A 931 -12.12 34.15 -26.32
C THR A 931 -13.33 34.06 -27.27
N ASN A 932 -14.33 33.19 -27.00
CA ASN A 932 -15.51 33.00 -27.87
C ASN A 932 -16.90 32.97 -27.17
N GLY A 933 -17.01 33.41 -25.91
CA GLY A 933 -18.26 33.95 -25.35
C GLY A 933 -19.53 33.06 -25.27
N VAL A 934 -19.44 31.73 -25.26
CA VAL A 934 -20.61 30.82 -25.11
C VAL A 934 -20.35 29.73 -24.08
N VAL A 935 -21.20 29.67 -23.04
CA VAL A 935 -21.20 28.62 -22.00
C VAL A 935 -22.14 27.48 -22.42
N TYR A 936 -21.83 26.23 -22.07
CA TYR A 936 -22.61 25.01 -22.43
C TYR A 936 -23.27 24.30 -21.23
N GLU A 937 -23.34 24.98 -20.08
CA GLU A 937 -24.08 24.54 -18.89
C GLU A 937 -25.27 25.50 -18.72
N ASP A 938 -26.50 24.97 -18.72
CA ASP A 938 -27.68 25.80 -18.52
C ASP A 938 -27.58 26.52 -17.15
N ASP A 939 -27.70 27.85 -17.15
CA ASP A 939 -27.63 28.76 -16.00
C ASP A 939 -26.26 28.98 -15.29
N TYR A 940 -25.12 28.99 -16.01
CA TYR A 940 -23.84 29.51 -15.46
C TYR A 940 -23.12 30.51 -16.41
N GLY A 941 -22.65 31.66 -15.90
CA GLY A 941 -21.79 32.61 -16.63
C GLY A 941 -22.48 33.61 -17.59
N VAL A 942 -21.72 34.59 -18.10
CA VAL A 942 -22.18 35.89 -18.66
C VAL A 942 -23.02 35.82 -19.95
N HIS A 943 -22.98 34.71 -20.70
CA HIS A 943 -23.93 34.44 -21.80
C HIS A 943 -24.32 32.94 -21.84
N ASP A 944 -25.50 32.70 -21.29
CA ASP A 944 -26.30 31.46 -21.25
C ASP A 944 -26.60 30.92 -22.67
N PRO A 945 -26.57 29.60 -22.93
CA PRO A 945 -27.07 29.00 -24.17
C PRO A 945 -28.60 29.09 -24.30
N LYS A 946 -29.17 30.28 -24.14
CA LYS A 946 -30.53 30.58 -24.60
C LYS A 946 -30.54 30.45 -26.12
N ARG A 947 -31.33 29.50 -26.62
CA ARG A 947 -31.69 29.34 -28.04
C ARG A 947 -31.75 30.71 -28.77
N HIS A 948 -30.70 31.05 -29.51
CA HIS A 948 -30.67 32.19 -30.42
C HIS A 948 -31.54 31.87 -31.65
N ASN A 949 -32.87 31.90 -31.45
CA ASN A 949 -33.92 32.12 -32.47
C ASN A 949 -35.33 32.03 -31.84
N CYS A 950 -35.58 32.73 -30.74
CA CYS A 950 -36.92 32.91 -30.18
C CYS A 950 -37.22 34.38 -29.84
N ASN A 951 -36.89 35.29 -30.75
CA ASN A 951 -37.39 36.67 -30.72
C ASN A 951 -38.24 36.96 -31.96
N ARG A 952 -39.31 36.18 -32.14
CA ARG A 952 -40.57 36.62 -32.76
C ARG A 952 -41.61 35.56 -32.44
N PHE A 953 -42.76 36.00 -31.94
CA PHE A 953 -43.89 35.20 -31.42
C PHE A 953 -43.73 34.65 -30.00
N LEU A 954 -43.93 35.52 -29.01
CA LEU A 954 -44.87 35.30 -27.91
C LEU A 954 -45.12 36.64 -27.16
N ARG A 955 -45.81 37.57 -27.84
CA ARG A 955 -46.80 38.41 -27.15
C ARG A 955 -48.13 37.70 -27.37
N PHE A 956 -48.74 37.15 -26.34
CA PHE A 956 -50.14 37.44 -26.01
C PHE A 956 -50.54 36.79 -24.68
N ARG A 957 -51.17 37.61 -23.84
CA ARG A 957 -51.64 37.35 -22.49
C ARG A 957 -53.06 36.76 -22.56
N ARG A 958 -53.39 35.86 -21.62
CA ARG A 958 -54.73 35.35 -21.22
C ARG A 958 -55.95 35.93 -21.98
N ARG A 959 -56.71 35.05 -22.66
CA ARG A 959 -58.19 34.96 -22.59
C ARG A 959 -58.73 33.73 -23.36
N ASN A 960 -59.83 33.20 -22.85
CA ASN A 960 -60.66 32.09 -23.34
C ASN A 960 -60.93 32.11 -24.85
N GLN A 961 -60.87 30.94 -25.51
CA GLN A 961 -61.94 30.29 -26.30
C GLN A 961 -61.39 29.30 -27.34
N GLN A 962 -62.08 28.15 -27.42
CA GLN A 962 -62.25 27.20 -28.54
C GLN A 962 -61.24 27.18 -29.70
N TYR A 963 -60.65 25.99 -29.91
CA TYR A 963 -60.03 25.55 -31.17
C TYR A 963 -61.03 25.59 -32.34
N PRO A 964 -60.56 25.83 -33.57
CA PRO A 964 -60.50 24.69 -34.49
C PRO A 964 -59.25 24.59 -35.40
N ARG A 965 -59.04 23.34 -35.83
CA ARG A 965 -58.10 22.72 -36.78
C ARG A 965 -57.75 23.51 -38.04
N VAL A 966 -56.48 23.45 -38.49
CA VAL A 966 -56.04 23.41 -39.91
C VAL A 966 -54.67 22.68 -39.96
N LYS A 967 -54.57 21.43 -40.43
CA LYS A 967 -54.29 20.94 -41.80
C LYS A 967 -52.84 21.18 -42.32
N MET A 968 -52.07 20.08 -42.37
CA MET A 968 -50.82 19.90 -43.13
C MET A 968 -51.06 19.91 -44.64
N ILE A 969 -50.11 20.46 -45.45
CA ILE A 969 -49.62 20.00 -46.78
C ILE A 969 -48.19 20.59 -47.02
N PRO A 970 -47.28 19.92 -47.77
CA PRO A 970 -45.81 19.92 -47.51
C PRO A 970 -44.90 20.39 -48.69
N ASN A 971 -43.58 20.28 -48.45
CA ASN A 971 -42.44 20.17 -49.38
C ASN A 971 -42.01 21.39 -50.23
N SER A 972 -40.73 21.80 -50.09
CA SER A 972 -39.69 21.53 -51.11
C SER A 972 -38.33 22.17 -50.77
N THR A 973 -37.27 21.39 -50.97
CA THR A 973 -35.85 21.76 -51.09
C THR A 973 -35.55 22.78 -52.18
N GLN A 974 -34.76 23.84 -51.88
CA GLN A 974 -33.70 24.39 -52.75
C GLN A 974 -32.92 25.51 -52.05
N GLU A 975 -31.68 25.72 -52.48
CA GLU A 975 -30.72 26.80 -52.14
C GLU A 975 -29.71 26.51 -51.01
N LEU A 976 -28.77 25.62 -51.36
CA LEU A 976 -27.33 25.83 -51.15
C LEU A 976 -26.77 26.59 -52.36
N GLU A 977 -25.68 27.33 -52.12
CA GLU A 977 -24.82 28.10 -53.06
C GLU A 977 -25.19 29.57 -53.29
N GLU A 978 -24.62 30.46 -52.46
CA GLU A 978 -23.76 31.55 -52.92
C GLU A 978 -23.14 32.31 -51.73
N MET A 979 -21.92 32.83 -51.93
CA MET A 979 -21.11 33.72 -51.08
C MET A 979 -19.92 33.08 -50.33
N SER A 980 -18.97 32.62 -51.14
CA SER A 980 -17.56 32.93 -50.90
C SER A 980 -17.28 34.43 -51.20
N THR A 981 -16.13 34.91 -50.72
CA THR A 981 -15.51 36.22 -51.01
C THR A 981 -16.14 37.49 -50.41
N GLU A 982 -15.72 37.83 -49.18
CA GLU A 982 -15.12 39.16 -48.89
C GLU A 982 -14.36 39.12 -47.55
N SER A 983 -13.13 38.63 -47.63
CA SER A 983 -12.09 38.81 -46.62
C SER A 983 -11.09 39.82 -47.16
N ILE A 984 -10.87 40.93 -46.43
CA ILE A 984 -9.64 41.77 -46.34
C ILE A 984 -10.04 43.25 -46.15
N ARG A 985 -9.50 43.86 -45.08
CA ARG A 985 -9.49 45.30 -44.71
C ARG A 985 -10.87 45.83 -44.27
N GLU A 986 -11.05 46.55 -43.19
CA GLU A 986 -10.17 47.46 -42.46
C GLU A 986 -10.90 47.82 -41.14
N PHE A 987 -10.17 47.79 -40.01
CA PHE A 987 -10.27 48.60 -38.78
C PHE A 987 -9.57 47.78 -37.68
N LYS A 988 -8.23 47.79 -37.65
CA LYS A 988 -7.38 48.69 -36.84
C LYS A 988 -7.59 48.52 -35.34
#